data_AF-A0A172T1M7-F1
#
_entry.id   AF-A0A172T1M7-F1
#
_cell.length_a   1.000
_cell.length_b   1.000
_cell.length_c   1.000
_cell.angle_alpha   90.00
_cell.angle_beta   90.00
_cell.angle_gamma   90.00
#
_symmetry.space_group_name_H-M   'P 1'
#
loop_
_entity.id
_entity.type
_entity.pdbx_description
1 polymer ?
#
loop_
_entity_poly.entity_id
_entity_poly.type
_entity_poly.pdbx_seq_one_letter_code
_entity_poly.pdbx_strand_id
1 'polypeptide(L)'
;MVRISKTFVIFWALVIFVFSSLSFAQGKSVKIEVVFDKSVKPVYENIDLSVSLTTTFADMKDNTARIVHVLGISKESTSRKVNEFVRDERGDYVYFKGNYYKIGDKRRYTYDEKQKTYVVDKYGRYVYLQEYAWARKQEEKYITSDFYLLKSYEIPVTNYYIYLVVTDIDLQTFFIKSITPIVGKGSTVERAIENARKIFSTVVNEYSPDKVDIAVIFEKGFDPILRTALLATLQEDTRYNIYDRLYIDEIMEIVRTSDLLGTEQIVVKFQPPRYLITFENLVKSDYQFTEDRYYFFENPVNGAYIKKSVGNLDVPVKVEVGSYYRYDSNTKRYVFDKEKGSYVKYYKGPWEKDNYVYETRFYDYILYKVTKLNTFYSLLMKVFDTEKGTLVGSRFFSKQIETVLKEPVDRFGTEEVDFHTDAKIRSYYWMTDEIQEFLQLLFPLSTAISQISGEKALLESGKNIGAKPGYVFQSIADGYTTSFMRLERVYEKSSEARIFYIVPGADVEPHSLVIETKQFPDSLGMRFGFFIEKEAYGMKIGYIQSNIYGNYQWSLTFSFSTPYDTSSVDKMISPVAFEFSKFLFGDNIELLLGTSFNIVSESSGASYISDYGVLIGLALSSYVRNSVLAYGGICFYTEINYTILLSNFELSPNNLNLSIGLDMRF
;
A
#
# COMPACT_ATOMS: atom_id res chain seq x y z
N MET A 1 -67.48 19.28 -27.96
CA MET A 1 -66.60 20.43 -28.31
C MET A 1 -66.61 21.40 -27.14
N VAL A 2 -65.61 21.34 -26.25
CA VAL A 2 -65.49 22.29 -25.14
C VAL A 2 -64.80 23.54 -25.69
N ARG A 3 -65.52 24.66 -25.76
CA ARG A 3 -64.96 25.98 -26.10
C ARG A 3 -64.04 26.43 -24.95
N ILE A 4 -62.75 26.14 -25.07
CA ILE A 4 -61.74 26.76 -24.21
C ILE A 4 -61.77 28.27 -24.52
N SER A 5 -62.20 29.08 -23.56
CA SER A 5 -62.28 30.54 -23.79
C SER A 5 -60.88 31.10 -23.95
N LYS A 6 -60.72 32.13 -24.80
CA LYS A 6 -59.44 32.85 -24.97
C LYS A 6 -58.92 33.38 -23.63
N THR A 7 -59.82 33.72 -22.70
CA THR A 7 -59.49 34.13 -21.33
C THR A 7 -58.86 33.01 -20.52
N PHE A 8 -59.26 31.75 -20.71
CA PHE A 8 -58.67 30.60 -20.01
C PHE A 8 -57.23 30.33 -20.48
N VAL A 9 -56.96 30.48 -21.78
CA VAL A 9 -55.60 30.33 -22.33
C VAL A 9 -54.69 31.48 -21.89
N ILE A 10 -55.19 32.72 -21.90
CA ILE A 10 -54.42 33.88 -21.43
C ILE A 10 -54.15 33.77 -19.94
N PHE A 11 -55.13 33.33 -19.13
CA PHE A 11 -54.94 33.10 -17.70
C PHE A 11 -53.86 32.05 -17.44
N TRP A 12 -53.90 30.89 -18.12
CA TRP A 12 -52.86 29.87 -17.99
C TRP A 12 -51.50 30.31 -18.52
N ALA A 13 -51.44 31.09 -19.60
CA ALA A 13 -50.19 31.68 -20.07
C ALA A 13 -49.61 32.66 -19.04
N LEU A 14 -50.46 33.46 -18.39
CA LEU A 14 -50.06 34.37 -17.31
C LEU A 14 -49.66 33.61 -16.05
N VAL A 15 -50.36 32.54 -15.67
CA VAL A 15 -49.97 31.67 -14.55
C VAL A 15 -48.65 30.99 -14.86
N ILE A 16 -48.43 30.48 -16.07
CA ILE A 16 -47.13 29.91 -16.48
C ILE A 16 -46.05 30.97 -16.52
N PHE A 17 -46.34 32.19 -16.98
CA PHE A 17 -45.38 33.31 -17.01
C PHE A 17 -45.05 33.81 -15.60
N VAL A 18 -46.02 33.83 -14.69
CA VAL A 18 -45.85 34.21 -13.28
C VAL A 18 -45.19 33.08 -12.49
N PHE A 19 -45.48 31.81 -12.75
CA PHE A 19 -44.78 30.68 -12.13
C PHE A 19 -43.36 30.51 -12.69
N SER A 20 -43.13 30.74 -13.99
CA SER A 20 -41.78 30.73 -14.56
C SER A 20 -40.98 31.94 -14.12
N SER A 21 -41.60 33.13 -13.97
CA SER A 21 -40.94 34.31 -13.41
C SER A 21 -40.76 34.21 -11.90
N LEU A 22 -41.63 33.54 -11.15
CA LEU A 22 -41.41 33.19 -9.73
C LEU A 22 -40.33 32.12 -9.58
N SER A 23 -40.19 31.19 -10.55
CA SER A 23 -39.08 30.23 -10.59
C SER A 23 -37.75 30.91 -10.95
N PHE A 24 -37.78 31.99 -11.72
CA PHE A 24 -36.61 32.82 -12.05
C PHE A 24 -36.30 33.89 -10.99
N ALA A 25 -37.30 34.40 -10.27
CA ALA A 25 -37.18 35.45 -9.24
C ALA A 25 -37.03 34.86 -7.82
N GLN A 26 -37.43 33.60 -7.59
CA GLN A 26 -36.82 32.73 -6.59
C GLN A 26 -35.55 32.08 -7.17
N GLY A 27 -34.76 32.86 -7.92
CA GLY A 27 -33.37 32.53 -8.13
C GLY A 27 -32.76 32.33 -6.75
N LYS A 28 -32.60 31.06 -6.34
CA LYS A 28 -31.60 30.68 -5.37
C LYS A 28 -30.39 31.48 -5.79
N SER A 29 -29.96 32.45 -4.98
CA SER A 29 -28.66 33.08 -5.13
C SER A 29 -27.71 31.95 -5.49
N VAL A 30 -27.21 31.91 -6.73
CA VAL A 30 -26.38 30.80 -7.15
C VAL A 30 -25.08 31.02 -6.40
N LYS A 31 -25.00 30.41 -5.22
CA LYS A 31 -23.88 30.51 -4.28
C LYS A 31 -22.69 29.70 -4.80
N ILE A 32 -22.67 29.30 -6.08
CA ILE A 32 -21.58 28.56 -6.72
C ILE A 32 -21.15 29.32 -7.95
N GLU A 33 -19.86 29.58 -8.07
CA GLU A 33 -19.24 30.07 -9.29
C GLU A 33 -18.30 29.04 -9.87
N VAL A 34 -18.34 28.84 -11.18
CA VAL A 34 -17.36 28.00 -11.89
C VAL A 34 -16.44 28.90 -12.69
N VAL A 35 -15.15 28.83 -12.39
CA VAL A 35 -14.12 29.66 -13.00
C VAL A 35 -13.19 28.78 -13.80
N PHE A 36 -12.71 29.27 -14.94
CA PHE A 36 -11.79 28.55 -15.80
C PHE A 36 -10.47 29.31 -15.90
N ASP A 37 -9.36 28.61 -15.76
CA ASP A 37 -8.07 29.15 -16.16
C ASP A 37 -8.11 29.47 -17.67
N LYS A 38 -7.33 30.47 -18.10
CA LYS A 38 -7.31 30.99 -19.49
C LYS A 38 -7.07 29.91 -20.54
N SER A 39 -6.38 28.82 -20.16
CA SER A 39 -6.10 27.68 -21.05
C SER A 39 -7.26 26.70 -21.19
N VAL A 40 -8.31 26.79 -20.36
CA VAL A 40 -9.42 25.82 -20.32
C VAL A 40 -10.64 26.38 -21.04
N LYS A 41 -11.19 25.61 -21.97
CA LYS A 41 -12.44 25.96 -22.65
C LYS A 41 -13.64 25.49 -21.79
N PRO A 42 -14.70 26.30 -21.63
CA PRO A 42 -15.88 25.93 -20.86
C PRO A 42 -16.66 24.71 -21.41
N VAL A 43 -16.52 24.44 -22.71
CA VAL A 43 -17.08 23.25 -23.35
C VAL A 43 -15.95 22.30 -23.74
N TYR A 44 -16.04 21.04 -23.30
CA TYR A 44 -15.05 20.00 -23.59
C TYR A 44 -15.76 18.72 -24.06
N GLU A 45 -15.43 18.27 -25.28
CA GLU A 45 -16.05 17.09 -25.92
C GLU A 45 -17.59 17.03 -25.83
N ASN A 46 -18.24 18.16 -26.17
CA ASN A 46 -19.70 18.37 -26.14
C ASN A 46 -20.34 18.41 -24.74
N ILE A 47 -19.53 18.45 -23.67
CA ILE A 47 -20.01 18.64 -22.30
C ILE A 47 -19.77 20.08 -21.89
N ASP A 48 -20.82 20.75 -21.42
CA ASP A 48 -20.73 22.04 -20.74
C ASP A 48 -20.20 21.82 -19.31
N LEU A 49 -18.94 22.18 -19.09
CA LEU A 49 -18.27 22.00 -17.81
C LEU A 49 -18.90 22.91 -16.74
N SER A 50 -19.35 24.11 -17.09
CA SER A 50 -19.96 25.06 -16.15
C SER A 50 -21.23 24.47 -15.55
N VAL A 51 -22.12 23.94 -16.39
CA VAL A 51 -23.38 23.32 -15.95
C VAL A 51 -23.11 22.05 -15.15
N SER A 52 -22.20 21.19 -15.62
CA SER A 52 -21.88 19.92 -14.97
C SER A 52 -21.25 20.12 -13.59
N LEU A 53 -20.28 21.03 -13.46
CA LEU A 53 -19.61 21.33 -12.19
C LEU A 53 -20.57 22.01 -11.22
N THR A 54 -21.36 22.99 -11.67
CA THR A 54 -22.36 23.67 -10.81
C THR A 54 -23.37 22.67 -10.25
N THR A 55 -23.87 21.76 -11.08
CA THR A 55 -24.83 20.74 -10.67
C THR A 55 -24.21 19.73 -9.70
N THR A 56 -22.97 19.30 -9.98
CA THR A 56 -22.30 18.25 -9.19
C THR A 56 -21.89 18.74 -7.80
N PHE A 57 -21.45 20.00 -7.69
CA PHE A 57 -20.99 20.60 -6.43
C PHE A 57 -22.06 21.43 -5.69
N ALA A 58 -23.34 21.27 -6.07
CA ALA A 58 -24.49 22.00 -5.51
C ALA A 58 -24.78 21.74 -4.02
N ASP A 59 -24.13 20.76 -3.40
CA ASP A 59 -24.28 20.39 -2.00
C ASP A 59 -23.45 21.30 -1.08
N MET A 60 -24.02 22.46 -0.74
CA MET A 60 -23.42 23.41 0.20
C MET A 60 -24.25 23.54 1.47
N LYS A 61 -23.56 23.80 2.59
CA LYS A 61 -24.20 24.22 3.84
C LYS A 61 -24.79 25.63 3.68
N ASP A 62 -25.78 25.97 4.50
CA ASP A 62 -26.34 27.33 4.54
C ASP A 62 -25.24 28.38 4.81
N ASN A 63 -25.44 29.58 4.27
CA ASN A 63 -24.50 30.72 4.37
C ASN A 63 -23.07 30.45 3.86
N THR A 64 -22.91 29.53 2.90
CA THR A 64 -21.62 29.27 2.24
C THR A 64 -21.72 29.60 0.75
N ALA A 65 -20.72 30.30 0.20
CA ALA A 65 -20.49 30.40 -1.24
C ALA A 65 -19.33 29.50 -1.65
N ARG A 66 -19.39 28.91 -2.84
CA ARG A 66 -18.40 27.98 -3.37
C ARG A 66 -17.87 28.48 -4.70
N ILE A 67 -16.56 28.38 -4.89
CA ILE A 67 -15.91 28.66 -6.16
C ILE A 67 -15.24 27.37 -6.62
N VAL A 68 -15.62 26.88 -7.79
CA VAL A 68 -15.01 25.71 -8.44
C VAL A 68 -14.12 26.23 -9.55
N HIS A 69 -12.81 26.35 -9.27
CA HIS A 69 -11.83 26.80 -10.25
C HIS A 69 -11.25 25.59 -11.01
N VAL A 70 -11.47 25.55 -12.32
CA VAL A 70 -10.92 24.54 -13.23
C VAL A 70 -9.56 24.99 -13.74
N LEU A 71 -8.51 24.38 -13.21
CA LEU A 71 -7.12 24.66 -13.59
C LEU A 71 -6.74 23.98 -14.91
N GLY A 72 -7.32 22.81 -15.17
CA GLY A 72 -6.96 22.04 -16.35
C GLY A 72 -7.87 20.85 -16.59
N ILE A 73 -7.87 20.41 -17.84
CA ILE A 73 -8.45 19.13 -18.24
C ILE A 73 -7.49 18.46 -19.22
N SER A 74 -7.21 17.18 -18.98
CA SER A 74 -6.35 16.38 -19.86
C SER A 74 -6.99 15.04 -20.18
N LYS A 75 -6.70 14.54 -21.37
CA LYS A 75 -7.14 13.25 -21.87
C LYS A 75 -5.92 12.44 -22.27
N GLU A 76 -5.86 11.20 -21.82
CA GLU A 76 -4.85 10.24 -22.25
C GLU A 76 -5.55 9.02 -22.84
N SER A 77 -5.24 8.70 -24.10
CA SER A 77 -5.87 7.64 -24.87
C SER A 77 -4.81 6.70 -25.44
N THR A 78 -5.05 5.40 -25.32
CA THR A 78 -4.19 4.35 -25.86
C THR A 78 -5.04 3.16 -26.30
N SER A 79 -4.42 2.13 -26.87
CA SER A 79 -5.05 0.84 -27.13
C SER A 79 -4.22 -0.29 -26.54
N ARG A 80 -4.90 -1.36 -26.13
CA ARG A 80 -4.26 -2.60 -25.69
C ARG A 80 -4.81 -3.78 -26.47
N LYS A 81 -3.93 -4.69 -26.85
CA LYS A 81 -4.32 -5.99 -27.41
C LYS A 81 -4.82 -6.88 -26.29
N VAL A 82 -5.99 -7.49 -26.50
CA VAL A 82 -6.55 -8.50 -25.60
C VAL A 82 -6.67 -9.81 -26.36
N ASN A 83 -6.14 -10.88 -25.77
CA ASN A 83 -6.35 -12.24 -26.22
C ASN A 83 -7.28 -12.94 -25.22
N GLU A 84 -8.49 -13.26 -25.66
CA GLU A 84 -9.51 -13.90 -24.85
C GLU A 84 -9.74 -15.34 -25.34
N PHE A 85 -9.87 -16.28 -24.41
CA PHE A 85 -10.19 -17.67 -24.70
C PHE A 85 -11.64 -17.96 -24.33
N VAL A 86 -12.47 -18.16 -25.35
CA VAL A 86 -13.90 -18.41 -25.18
C VAL A 86 -14.17 -19.90 -25.40
N ARG A 87 -14.93 -20.52 -24.50
CA ARG A 87 -15.32 -21.94 -24.63
C ARG A 87 -16.08 -22.14 -25.93
N ASP A 88 -15.59 -23.05 -26.76
CA ASP A 88 -16.15 -23.39 -28.07
C ASP A 88 -15.79 -24.84 -28.40
N GLU A 89 -16.77 -25.68 -28.71
CA GLU A 89 -16.55 -27.10 -29.06
C GLU A 89 -15.63 -27.28 -30.28
N ARG A 90 -15.52 -26.27 -31.14
CA ARG A 90 -14.63 -26.26 -32.30
C ARG A 90 -13.28 -25.62 -32.02
N GLY A 91 -13.04 -25.15 -30.80
CA GLY A 91 -11.81 -24.51 -30.38
C GLY A 91 -10.57 -25.36 -30.62
N ASP A 92 -9.44 -24.68 -30.83
CA ASP A 92 -8.13 -25.30 -31.06
C ASP A 92 -7.22 -25.25 -29.82
N TYR A 93 -7.76 -24.79 -28.68
CA TYR A 93 -7.04 -24.66 -27.42
C TYR A 93 -7.71 -25.43 -26.29
N VAL A 94 -6.91 -25.87 -25.32
CA VAL A 94 -7.36 -26.46 -24.06
C VAL A 94 -6.73 -25.74 -22.88
N TYR A 95 -7.48 -25.61 -21.79
CA TYR A 95 -6.98 -25.02 -20.56
C TYR A 95 -6.31 -26.07 -19.67
N PHE A 96 -5.09 -25.81 -19.23
CA PHE A 96 -4.34 -26.69 -18.34
C PHE A 96 -3.35 -25.89 -17.48
N LYS A 97 -3.21 -26.23 -16.19
CA LYS A 97 -2.23 -25.60 -15.28
C LYS A 97 -2.17 -24.05 -15.38
N GLY A 98 -3.31 -23.38 -15.42
CA GLY A 98 -3.35 -21.90 -15.46
C GLY A 98 -3.19 -21.26 -16.84
N ASN A 99 -3.01 -22.03 -17.92
CA ASN A 99 -2.73 -21.50 -19.26
C ASN A 99 -3.47 -22.29 -20.37
N TYR A 100 -3.43 -21.81 -21.61
CA TYR A 100 -4.10 -22.42 -22.77
C TYR A 100 -3.11 -23.03 -23.75
N TYR A 101 -3.33 -24.25 -24.23
CA TYR A 101 -2.40 -24.93 -25.13
C TYR A 101 -3.09 -25.31 -26.43
N LYS A 102 -2.42 -25.06 -27.54
CA LYS A 102 -2.92 -25.46 -28.85
C LYS A 102 -2.92 -26.99 -28.94
N ILE A 103 -3.97 -27.54 -29.53
CA ILE A 103 -4.13 -28.98 -29.73
C ILE A 103 -4.54 -29.29 -31.16
N GLY A 104 -4.02 -30.39 -31.70
CA GLY A 104 -4.47 -30.96 -32.98
C GLY A 104 -5.57 -32.02 -32.82
N ASP A 105 -5.58 -32.73 -31.69
CA ASP A 105 -6.54 -33.80 -31.40
C ASP A 105 -7.76 -33.30 -30.63
N LYS A 106 -8.92 -33.35 -31.28
CA LYS A 106 -10.21 -32.89 -30.71
C LYS A 106 -11.04 -34.04 -30.11
N ARG A 107 -10.47 -35.23 -29.96
CA ARG A 107 -11.16 -36.36 -29.32
C ARG A 107 -11.24 -36.17 -27.81
N ARG A 108 -12.38 -36.59 -27.25
CA ARG A 108 -12.62 -36.69 -25.81
C ARG A 108 -12.42 -38.13 -25.36
N TYR A 109 -12.00 -38.30 -24.11
CA TYR A 109 -11.66 -39.58 -23.51
C TYR A 109 -12.30 -39.75 -22.14
N THR A 110 -12.59 -41.01 -21.80
CA THR A 110 -13.01 -41.45 -20.46
C THR A 110 -12.00 -42.49 -19.97
N TYR A 111 -11.68 -42.47 -18.67
CA TYR A 111 -10.79 -43.45 -18.06
C TYR A 111 -11.57 -44.74 -17.75
N ASP A 112 -11.14 -45.86 -18.32
CA ASP A 112 -11.66 -47.18 -18.00
C ASP A 112 -10.85 -47.77 -16.84
N GLU A 113 -11.42 -47.80 -15.63
CA GLU A 113 -10.77 -48.34 -14.44
C GLU A 113 -10.46 -49.85 -14.54
N LYS A 114 -11.26 -50.61 -15.29
CA LYS A 114 -11.06 -52.07 -15.43
C LYS A 114 -9.87 -52.37 -16.31
N GLN A 115 -9.71 -51.64 -17.41
CA GLN A 115 -8.59 -51.81 -18.35
C GLN A 115 -7.39 -50.93 -17.99
N LYS A 116 -7.55 -49.99 -17.07
CA LYS A 116 -6.56 -48.97 -16.69
C LYS A 116 -6.09 -48.12 -17.88
N THR A 117 -6.98 -47.82 -18.82
CA THR A 117 -6.68 -47.11 -20.07
C THR A 117 -7.69 -46.03 -20.40
N TYR A 118 -7.27 -45.01 -21.15
CA TYR A 118 -8.17 -43.97 -21.66
C TYR A 118 -8.78 -44.40 -23.00
N VAL A 119 -10.11 -44.40 -23.09
CA VAL A 119 -10.87 -44.78 -24.28
C VAL A 119 -11.61 -43.56 -24.85
N VAL A 120 -11.73 -43.49 -26.18
CA VAL A 120 -12.42 -42.37 -26.84
C VAL A 120 -13.91 -42.40 -26.50
N ASP A 121 -14.42 -41.29 -25.99
CA ASP A 121 -15.81 -41.10 -25.57
C ASP A 121 -16.24 -39.68 -25.91
N LYS A 122 -17.31 -39.52 -26.69
CA LYS A 122 -17.85 -38.21 -27.10
C LYS A 122 -18.21 -37.32 -25.90
N TYR A 123 -18.60 -37.93 -24.78
CA TYR A 123 -18.95 -37.24 -23.54
C TYR A 123 -17.83 -37.29 -22.50
N GLY A 124 -16.64 -37.74 -22.91
CA GLY A 124 -15.49 -37.88 -22.05
C GLY A 124 -15.01 -36.54 -21.48
N ARG A 125 -14.51 -36.61 -20.25
CA ARG A 125 -14.00 -35.43 -19.51
C ARG A 125 -12.54 -35.12 -19.84
N TYR A 126 -11.80 -36.06 -20.42
CA TYR A 126 -10.38 -35.93 -20.70
C TYR A 126 -10.12 -35.56 -22.17
N VAL A 127 -9.06 -34.80 -22.41
CA VAL A 127 -8.51 -34.47 -23.73
C VAL A 127 -7.03 -34.85 -23.75
N TYR A 128 -6.54 -35.31 -24.90
CA TYR A 128 -5.13 -35.69 -25.06
C TYR A 128 -4.27 -34.50 -25.49
N LEU A 129 -3.41 -34.02 -24.60
CA LEU A 129 -2.46 -32.93 -24.85
C LEU A 129 -1.19 -33.46 -25.52
N GLN A 130 -1.25 -33.61 -26.85
CA GLN A 130 -0.19 -34.22 -27.65
C GLN A 130 1.20 -33.57 -27.41
N GLU A 131 1.24 -32.24 -27.38
CA GLU A 131 2.46 -31.44 -27.22
C GLU A 131 2.95 -31.31 -25.77
N TYR A 132 2.46 -32.10 -24.82
CA TYR A 132 3.00 -32.13 -23.45
C TYR A 132 4.31 -32.91 -23.37
N ALA A 133 5.38 -32.34 -23.91
CA ALA A 133 6.69 -32.98 -24.00
C ALA A 133 7.30 -33.24 -22.60
N TRP A 134 7.07 -32.32 -21.67
CA TRP A 134 7.56 -32.43 -20.29
C TRP A 134 6.81 -33.44 -19.41
N ALA A 135 5.72 -34.04 -19.90
CA ALA A 135 5.04 -35.14 -19.21
C ALA A 135 6.01 -36.29 -18.94
N ARG A 136 6.07 -36.73 -17.68
CA ARG A 136 6.95 -37.81 -17.21
C ARG A 136 6.40 -39.16 -17.66
N LYS A 137 5.08 -39.29 -17.74
CA LYS A 137 4.34 -40.49 -18.14
C LYS A 137 3.28 -40.18 -19.20
N GLN A 138 2.78 -41.21 -19.91
CA GLN A 138 1.78 -41.01 -20.97
C GLN A 138 0.41 -40.60 -20.41
N GLU A 139 0.06 -41.09 -19.23
CA GLU A 139 -1.20 -40.81 -18.55
C GLU A 139 -1.34 -39.32 -18.23
N GLU A 140 -0.23 -38.64 -17.94
CA GLU A 140 -0.20 -37.19 -17.66
C GLU A 140 -0.61 -36.33 -18.86
N LYS A 141 -0.60 -36.89 -20.07
CA LYS A 141 -1.08 -36.19 -21.28
C LYS A 141 -2.60 -36.16 -21.39
N TYR A 142 -3.32 -36.98 -20.63
CA TYR A 142 -4.77 -36.95 -20.59
C TYR A 142 -5.22 -35.99 -19.50
N ILE A 143 -5.72 -34.83 -19.91
CA ILE A 143 -6.06 -33.72 -19.01
C ILE A 143 -7.55 -33.46 -19.00
N THR A 144 -8.10 -33.07 -17.87
CA THR A 144 -9.50 -32.60 -17.81
C THR A 144 -9.56 -31.19 -18.36
N SER A 145 -10.23 -30.99 -19.49
CA SER A 145 -10.37 -29.67 -20.12
C SER A 145 -11.53 -29.61 -21.11
N ASP A 146 -11.92 -28.38 -21.44
CA ASP A 146 -12.79 -28.07 -22.56
C ASP A 146 -12.00 -27.47 -23.73
N PHE A 147 -12.66 -27.30 -24.86
CA PHE A 147 -12.11 -26.64 -26.03
C PHE A 147 -12.41 -25.13 -26.02
N TYR A 148 -11.43 -24.34 -26.45
CA TYR A 148 -11.48 -22.89 -26.45
C TYR A 148 -11.01 -22.33 -27.79
N LEU A 149 -11.69 -21.26 -28.23
CA LEU A 149 -11.28 -20.45 -29.36
C LEU A 149 -10.56 -19.20 -28.84
N LEU A 150 -9.38 -18.92 -29.38
CA LEU A 150 -8.67 -17.67 -29.15
C LEU A 150 -9.30 -16.56 -29.99
N LYS A 151 -9.76 -15.50 -29.33
CA LYS A 151 -10.18 -14.24 -29.94
C LYS A 151 -9.19 -13.15 -29.60
N SER A 152 -8.63 -12.50 -30.62
CA SER A 152 -7.72 -11.37 -30.45
C SER A 152 -8.38 -10.10 -30.97
N TYR A 153 -8.41 -9.06 -30.15
CA TYR A 153 -8.96 -7.75 -30.53
C TYR A 153 -8.24 -6.63 -29.79
N GLU A 154 -8.32 -5.41 -30.32
CA GLU A 154 -7.80 -4.22 -29.65
C GLU A 154 -8.92 -3.49 -28.92
N ILE A 155 -8.66 -3.12 -27.67
CA ILE A 155 -9.58 -2.34 -26.84
C ILE A 155 -9.00 -0.92 -26.70
N PRO A 156 -9.73 0.13 -27.08
CA PRO A 156 -9.35 1.50 -26.76
C PRO A 156 -9.52 1.73 -25.25
N VAL A 157 -8.50 2.32 -24.62
CA VAL A 157 -8.52 2.70 -23.21
C VAL A 157 -8.29 4.20 -23.14
N THR A 158 -9.16 4.92 -22.45
CA THR A 158 -9.08 6.38 -22.32
C THR A 158 -9.39 6.79 -20.89
N ASN A 159 -8.55 7.68 -20.36
CA ASN A 159 -8.77 8.34 -19.09
C ASN A 159 -8.83 9.86 -19.29
N TYR A 160 -9.81 10.46 -18.61
CA TYR A 160 -9.96 11.89 -18.45
C TYR A 160 -9.53 12.27 -17.04
N TYR A 161 -8.83 13.39 -16.97
CA TYR A 161 -8.36 14.00 -15.74
C TYR A 161 -8.82 15.45 -15.70
N ILE A 162 -9.46 15.84 -14.60
CA ILE A 162 -9.87 17.21 -14.35
C ILE A 162 -9.17 17.70 -13.08
N TYR A 163 -8.51 18.85 -13.17
CA TYR A 163 -7.79 19.48 -12.07
C TYR A 163 -8.61 20.66 -11.59
N LEU A 164 -9.11 20.57 -10.37
CA LEU A 164 -10.04 21.53 -9.77
C LEU A 164 -9.44 22.09 -8.48
N VAL A 165 -9.87 23.30 -8.12
CA VAL A 165 -9.76 23.82 -6.76
C VAL A 165 -11.11 24.32 -6.32
N VAL A 166 -11.67 23.71 -5.27
CA VAL A 166 -12.98 24.05 -4.73
C VAL A 166 -12.77 24.86 -3.46
N THR A 167 -13.26 26.09 -3.45
CA THR A 167 -13.09 27.03 -2.33
C THR A 167 -14.44 27.34 -1.71
N ASP A 168 -14.62 27.08 -0.42
CA ASP A 168 -15.82 27.44 0.33
C ASP A 168 -15.57 28.74 1.12
N ILE A 169 -16.49 29.69 1.05
CA ILE A 169 -16.43 31.00 1.70
C ILE A 169 -17.66 31.15 2.60
N ASP A 170 -17.45 31.54 3.86
CA ASP A 170 -18.51 31.93 4.77
C ASP A 170 -19.08 33.29 4.38
N LEU A 171 -20.37 33.36 4.08
CA LEU A 171 -21.03 34.59 3.64
C LEU A 171 -21.29 35.59 4.77
N GLN A 172 -21.24 35.18 6.05
CA GLN A 172 -21.45 36.08 7.19
C GLN A 172 -20.15 36.79 7.57
N THR A 173 -19.02 36.10 7.44
CA THR A 173 -17.70 36.60 7.85
C THR A 173 -16.77 36.92 6.67
N PHE A 174 -17.15 36.55 5.45
CA PHE A 174 -16.33 36.59 4.24
C PHE A 174 -15.00 35.84 4.39
N PHE A 175 -15.00 34.80 5.22
CA PHE A 175 -13.82 33.99 5.53
C PHE A 175 -13.77 32.75 4.64
N ILE A 176 -12.58 32.40 4.14
CA ILE A 176 -12.39 31.18 3.33
C ILE A 176 -12.38 29.97 4.28
N LYS A 177 -13.45 29.19 4.27
CA LYS A 177 -13.60 27.96 5.08
C LYS A 177 -12.62 26.87 4.66
N SER A 178 -12.45 26.70 3.36
CA SER A 178 -11.56 25.67 2.81
C SER A 178 -11.10 26.02 1.40
N ILE A 179 -9.90 25.55 1.04
CA ILE A 179 -9.38 25.51 -0.32
C ILE A 179 -9.02 24.05 -0.57
N THR A 180 -9.85 23.34 -1.34
CA THR A 180 -9.70 21.91 -1.57
C THR A 180 -9.35 21.66 -3.05
N PRO A 181 -8.06 21.52 -3.37
CA PRO A 181 -7.63 21.07 -4.68
C PRO A 181 -7.93 19.59 -4.88
N ILE A 182 -8.41 19.23 -6.06
CA ILE A 182 -8.91 17.89 -6.36
C ILE A 182 -8.49 17.50 -7.77
N VAL A 183 -8.06 16.25 -7.92
CA VAL A 183 -7.86 15.63 -9.23
C VAL A 183 -8.93 14.56 -9.45
N GLY A 184 -9.89 14.87 -10.32
CA GLY A 184 -10.90 13.92 -10.75
C GLY A 184 -10.38 13.04 -11.88
N LYS A 185 -10.61 11.73 -11.79
CA LYS A 185 -10.25 10.76 -12.83
C LYS A 185 -11.47 9.95 -13.25
N GLY A 186 -11.66 9.73 -14.54
CA GLY A 186 -12.74 8.87 -15.04
C GLY A 186 -12.54 8.43 -16.48
N SER A 187 -13.29 7.39 -16.87
CA SER A 187 -13.38 6.95 -18.26
C SER A 187 -14.15 7.93 -19.16
N THR A 188 -14.86 8.90 -18.55
CA THR A 188 -15.53 10.03 -19.21
C THR A 188 -15.30 11.30 -18.38
N VAL A 189 -15.52 12.47 -18.97
CA VAL A 189 -15.41 13.78 -18.30
C VAL A 189 -16.36 13.88 -17.11
N GLU A 190 -17.63 13.52 -17.27
CA GLU A 190 -18.64 13.53 -16.19
C GLU A 190 -18.22 12.63 -15.03
N ARG A 191 -17.70 11.43 -15.33
CA ARG A 191 -17.22 10.51 -14.29
C ARG A 191 -15.98 11.05 -13.57
N ALA A 192 -15.13 11.79 -14.26
CA ALA A 192 -14.01 12.49 -13.64
C ALA A 192 -14.50 13.59 -12.67
N ILE A 193 -15.53 14.35 -13.07
CA ILE A 193 -16.18 15.37 -12.24
C ILE A 193 -16.86 14.75 -11.00
N GLU A 194 -17.62 13.67 -11.17
CA GLU A 194 -18.26 12.96 -10.05
C GLU A 194 -17.25 12.41 -9.05
N ASN A 195 -16.15 11.84 -9.54
CA ASN A 195 -15.09 11.32 -8.68
C ASN A 195 -14.35 12.46 -7.96
N ALA A 196 -14.18 13.63 -8.60
CA ALA A 196 -13.66 14.80 -7.92
C ALA A 196 -14.56 15.21 -6.73
N ARG A 197 -15.88 15.26 -6.92
CA ARG A 197 -16.82 15.60 -5.84
C ARG A 197 -16.77 14.61 -4.67
N LYS A 198 -16.61 13.31 -4.95
CA LYS A 198 -16.42 12.30 -3.89
C LYS A 198 -15.19 12.60 -3.04
N ILE A 199 -14.07 12.96 -3.67
CA ILE A 199 -12.83 13.31 -2.97
C ILE A 199 -13.05 14.56 -2.10
N PHE A 200 -13.66 15.61 -2.67
CA PHE A 200 -13.99 16.84 -1.96
C PHE A 200 -14.74 16.61 -0.63
N SER A 201 -15.72 15.71 -0.63
CA SER A 201 -16.57 15.44 0.54
C SER A 201 -15.84 14.85 1.76
N THR A 202 -14.58 14.43 1.59
CA THR A 202 -13.79 13.77 2.64
C THR A 202 -12.82 14.71 3.36
N VAL A 203 -12.62 15.94 2.88
CA VAL A 203 -11.62 16.88 3.41
C VAL A 203 -12.29 17.89 4.33
N VAL A 204 -11.83 17.96 5.59
CA VAL A 204 -12.31 18.93 6.59
C VAL A 204 -11.11 19.56 7.30
N ASN A 205 -10.77 20.79 6.93
CA ASN A 205 -9.94 21.67 7.76
C ASN A 205 -10.82 22.83 8.23
N GLU A 206 -10.96 22.97 9.54
CA GLU A 206 -11.72 24.05 10.15
C GLU A 206 -10.75 25.10 10.67
N TYR A 207 -10.98 26.37 10.36
CA TYR A 207 -10.17 27.47 10.87
C TYR A 207 -10.26 27.57 12.40
N SER A 208 -9.13 27.90 13.03
CA SER A 208 -9.09 28.22 14.47
C SER A 208 -8.06 29.32 14.72
N PRO A 209 -8.37 30.32 15.56
CA PRO A 209 -7.41 31.37 15.93
C PRO A 209 -6.21 30.86 16.73
N ASP A 210 -6.30 29.65 17.29
CA ASP A 210 -5.22 29.04 18.07
C ASP A 210 -4.20 28.30 17.19
N LYS A 211 -4.47 28.15 15.88
CA LYS A 211 -3.55 27.56 14.91
C LYS A 211 -2.52 28.56 14.43
N VAL A 212 -1.38 28.04 13.99
CA VAL A 212 -0.32 28.87 13.42
C VAL A 212 -0.71 29.31 12.01
N ASP A 213 -0.68 30.62 11.77
CA ASP A 213 -0.91 31.21 10.46
C ASP A 213 0.34 31.08 9.57
N ILE A 214 0.19 30.41 8.42
CA ILE A 214 1.27 30.15 7.46
C ILE A 214 0.88 30.71 6.10
N ALA A 215 1.72 31.56 5.53
CA ALA A 215 1.64 31.94 4.13
C ALA A 215 2.42 30.97 3.25
N VAL A 216 1.90 30.66 2.06
CA VAL A 216 2.60 29.83 1.07
C VAL A 216 2.82 30.64 -0.22
N ILE A 217 4.04 30.58 -0.75
CA ILE A 217 4.43 31.23 -2.01
C ILE A 217 5.07 30.20 -2.93
N PHE A 218 4.68 30.23 -4.20
CA PHE A 218 5.28 29.45 -5.28
C PHE A 218 6.01 30.38 -6.24
N GLU A 219 7.16 29.93 -6.75
CA GLU A 219 7.86 30.64 -7.82
C GLU A 219 6.99 30.78 -9.08
N LYS A 220 7.20 31.84 -9.85
CA LYS A 220 6.47 32.07 -11.10
C LYS A 220 6.73 30.92 -12.09
N GLY A 221 5.66 30.34 -12.63
CA GLY A 221 5.76 29.22 -13.59
C GLY A 221 5.84 27.84 -12.92
N PHE A 222 5.62 27.75 -11.61
CA PHE A 222 5.47 26.48 -10.91
C PHE A 222 4.35 25.63 -11.54
N ASP A 223 4.56 24.31 -11.62
CA ASP A 223 3.58 23.40 -12.22
C ASP A 223 2.25 23.48 -11.43
N PRO A 224 1.13 23.89 -12.06
CA PRO A 224 -0.11 24.16 -11.35
C PRO A 224 -0.71 22.91 -10.73
N ILE A 225 -0.47 21.72 -11.30
CA ILE A 225 -0.97 20.45 -10.77
C ILE A 225 -0.17 20.08 -9.52
N LEU A 226 1.16 20.25 -9.55
CA LEU A 226 1.99 20.02 -8.37
C LEU A 226 1.71 21.03 -7.25
N ARG A 227 1.58 22.33 -7.58
CA ARG A 227 1.14 23.38 -6.63
C ARG A 227 -0.16 22.97 -5.93
N THR A 228 -1.12 22.54 -6.72
CA THR A 228 -2.44 22.07 -6.28
C THR A 228 -2.33 20.88 -5.34
N ALA A 229 -1.55 19.85 -5.69
CA ALA A 229 -1.31 18.71 -4.80
C ALA A 229 -0.64 19.14 -3.48
N LEU A 230 0.36 20.03 -3.53
CA LEU A 230 1.05 20.55 -2.34
C LEU A 230 0.09 21.28 -1.41
N LEU A 231 -0.72 22.16 -1.97
CA LEU A 231 -1.74 22.87 -1.19
C LEU A 231 -2.78 21.89 -0.61
N ALA A 232 -3.17 20.83 -1.31
CA ALA A 232 -4.12 19.82 -0.80
C ALA A 232 -3.59 19.20 0.50
N THR A 233 -2.39 18.64 0.45
CA THR A 233 -1.81 17.93 1.58
C THR A 233 -1.48 18.88 2.72
N LEU A 234 -1.03 20.10 2.42
CA LEU A 234 -0.87 21.13 3.44
C LEU A 234 -2.20 21.43 4.13
N GLN A 235 -3.30 21.54 3.39
CA GLN A 235 -4.64 21.82 3.94
C GLN A 235 -5.24 20.64 4.71
N GLU A 236 -4.88 19.39 4.40
CA GLU A 236 -5.25 18.22 5.23
C GLU A 236 -4.55 18.24 6.61
N ASP A 237 -3.44 18.97 6.72
CA ASP A 237 -2.75 19.19 7.97
C ASP A 237 -3.51 20.20 8.83
N THR A 238 -4.16 19.69 9.88
CA THR A 238 -5.01 20.49 10.76
C THR A 238 -4.22 21.44 11.66
N ARG A 239 -2.88 21.38 11.69
CA ARG A 239 -2.05 22.19 12.61
C ARG A 239 -1.99 23.68 12.25
N TYR A 240 -2.25 24.01 10.99
CA TYR A 240 -1.99 25.35 10.45
C TYR A 240 -3.24 25.97 9.85
N ASN A 241 -3.33 27.29 9.95
CA ASN A 241 -4.16 28.08 9.06
C ASN A 241 -3.29 28.44 7.84
N ILE A 242 -3.57 27.84 6.69
CA ILE A 242 -2.78 28.08 5.49
C ILE A 242 -3.44 29.15 4.62
N TYR A 243 -2.69 30.21 4.38
CA TYR A 243 -3.04 31.31 3.48
C TYR A 243 -2.16 31.22 2.23
N ASP A 244 -2.70 30.70 1.13
CA ASP A 244 -2.09 30.97 -0.19
C ASP A 244 -2.52 32.39 -0.61
N ARG A 245 -1.72 33.39 -0.21
CA ARG A 245 -2.07 34.80 -0.39
C ARG A 245 -2.29 35.16 -1.86
N LEU A 246 -1.51 34.57 -2.77
CA LEU A 246 -1.66 34.76 -4.21
C LEU A 246 -2.97 34.17 -4.72
N TYR A 247 -3.29 32.95 -4.30
CA TYR A 247 -4.54 32.30 -4.69
C TYR A 247 -5.78 32.99 -4.10
N ILE A 248 -5.66 33.49 -2.86
CA ILE A 248 -6.69 34.28 -2.21
C ILE A 248 -6.92 35.58 -2.98
N ASP A 249 -5.88 36.29 -3.38
CA ASP A 249 -6.00 37.51 -4.17
C ASP A 249 -6.66 37.24 -5.54
N GLU A 250 -6.28 36.16 -6.22
CA GLU A 250 -6.91 35.68 -7.46
C GLU A 250 -8.41 35.40 -7.26
N ILE A 251 -8.77 34.66 -6.20
CA ILE A 251 -10.17 34.38 -5.84
C ILE A 251 -10.94 35.66 -5.52
N MET A 252 -10.34 36.59 -4.77
CA MET A 252 -11.01 37.82 -4.38
C MET A 252 -11.23 38.75 -5.59
N GLU A 253 -10.32 38.74 -6.56
CA GLU A 253 -10.52 39.43 -7.84
C GLU A 253 -11.69 38.83 -8.62
N ILE A 254 -11.77 37.50 -8.70
CA ILE A 254 -12.91 36.78 -9.30
C ILE A 254 -14.21 37.18 -8.60
N VAL A 255 -14.25 37.12 -7.26
CA VAL A 255 -15.44 37.46 -6.46
C VAL A 255 -15.89 38.90 -6.69
N ARG A 256 -14.94 39.85 -6.77
CA ARG A 256 -15.24 41.27 -7.02
C ARG A 256 -15.79 41.53 -8.42
N THR A 257 -15.42 40.70 -9.40
CA THR A 257 -15.80 40.87 -10.80
C THR A 257 -17.05 40.07 -11.19
N SER A 258 -17.48 39.09 -10.39
CA SER A 258 -18.51 38.11 -10.74
C SER A 258 -19.93 38.39 -10.19
N ASP A 259 -20.22 39.58 -9.65
CA ASP A 259 -21.52 39.91 -9.00
C ASP A 259 -21.96 38.96 -7.87
N LEU A 260 -21.14 37.97 -7.48
CA LEU A 260 -21.51 36.87 -6.58
C LEU A 260 -21.98 37.32 -5.19
N LEU A 261 -21.52 38.49 -4.74
CA LEU A 261 -21.73 39.01 -3.39
C LEU A 261 -22.38 40.40 -3.37
N GLY A 262 -22.85 40.90 -4.52
CA GLY A 262 -23.28 42.29 -4.68
C GLY A 262 -22.10 43.27 -4.63
N THR A 263 -22.30 44.47 -5.16
CA THR A 263 -21.27 45.50 -5.45
C THR A 263 -20.62 46.16 -4.21
N GLU A 264 -20.42 45.46 -3.11
CA GLU A 264 -19.69 45.98 -1.94
C GLU A 264 -18.21 45.56 -1.99
N GLN A 265 -17.30 46.50 -1.76
CA GLN A 265 -15.86 46.24 -1.68
C GLN A 265 -15.54 45.38 -0.46
N ILE A 266 -15.58 44.06 -0.62
CA ILE A 266 -15.16 43.13 0.43
C ILE A 266 -13.62 43.19 0.54
N VAL A 267 -13.16 43.58 1.73
CA VAL A 267 -11.75 43.59 2.12
C VAL A 267 -11.57 42.51 3.18
N VAL A 268 -10.87 41.43 2.83
CA VAL A 268 -10.57 40.37 3.79
C VAL A 268 -9.49 40.87 4.75
N LYS A 269 -9.77 40.78 6.05
CA LYS A 269 -8.79 41.08 7.10
C LYS A 269 -8.05 39.80 7.45
N PHE A 270 -6.76 39.75 7.15
CA PHE A 270 -5.88 38.66 7.57
C PHE A 270 -5.02 39.07 8.75
N GLN A 271 -4.78 38.15 9.69
CA GLN A 271 -3.67 38.32 10.63
C GLN A 271 -2.35 38.21 9.85
N PRO A 272 -1.31 38.97 10.22
CA PRO A 272 0.01 38.77 9.64
C PRO A 272 0.45 37.31 9.85
N PRO A 273 0.79 36.56 8.80
CA PRO A 273 1.17 35.16 8.94
C PRO A 273 2.45 35.08 9.75
N ARG A 274 2.56 34.13 10.69
CA ARG A 274 3.74 33.93 11.53
C ARG A 274 4.90 33.30 10.76
N TYR A 275 4.59 32.44 9.79
CA TYR A 275 5.58 31.81 8.93
C TYR A 275 5.25 31.95 7.45
N LEU A 276 6.29 31.90 6.63
CA LEU A 276 6.21 31.89 5.18
C LEU A 276 6.91 30.64 4.64
N ILE A 277 6.19 29.80 3.91
CA ILE A 277 6.74 28.68 3.15
C ILE A 277 6.93 29.13 1.70
N THR A 278 8.13 28.96 1.15
CA THR A 278 8.40 29.20 -0.27
C THR A 278 8.77 27.90 -0.98
N PHE A 279 8.24 27.72 -2.19
CA PHE A 279 8.57 26.64 -3.12
C PHE A 279 9.24 27.23 -4.36
N GLU A 280 10.53 26.93 -4.53
CA GLU A 280 11.42 27.54 -5.52
C GLU A 280 12.21 26.48 -6.29
N ASN A 281 12.85 26.89 -7.38
CA ASN A 281 13.76 26.06 -8.18
C ASN A 281 13.10 24.77 -8.70
N LEU A 282 11.87 24.87 -9.20
CA LEU A 282 11.21 23.73 -9.82
C LEU A 282 11.94 23.35 -11.10
N VAL A 283 12.63 22.22 -11.08
CA VAL A 283 13.18 21.57 -12.28
C VAL A 283 12.27 20.42 -12.64
N LYS A 284 11.91 20.30 -13.91
CA LYS A 284 11.12 19.18 -14.42
C LYS A 284 11.61 18.77 -15.79
N SER A 285 11.77 17.47 -16.00
CA SER A 285 12.16 16.91 -17.28
C SER A 285 11.45 15.59 -17.50
N ASP A 286 10.76 15.49 -18.63
CA ASP A 286 10.13 14.27 -19.11
C ASP A 286 10.95 13.75 -20.29
N TYR A 287 11.34 12.48 -20.27
CA TYR A 287 12.03 11.84 -21.38
C TYR A 287 11.45 10.46 -21.66
N GLN A 288 11.30 10.17 -22.94
CA GLN A 288 10.79 8.91 -23.43
C GLN A 288 11.91 8.16 -24.14
N PHE A 289 12.05 6.88 -23.84
CA PHE A 289 12.96 6.00 -24.57
C PHE A 289 12.33 4.62 -24.73
N THR A 290 12.87 3.87 -25.67
CA THR A 290 12.45 2.50 -25.94
C THR A 290 13.59 1.55 -25.69
N GLU A 291 13.33 0.44 -25.03
CA GLU A 291 14.30 -0.63 -24.81
C GLU A 291 13.68 -1.99 -25.12
N ASP A 292 14.52 -2.95 -25.49
CA ASP A 292 14.10 -4.33 -25.66
C ASP A 292 14.18 -5.05 -24.30
N ARG A 293 13.07 -5.65 -23.88
CA ARG A 293 12.96 -6.36 -22.61
C ARG A 293 12.45 -7.78 -22.81
N TYR A 294 13.07 -8.73 -22.13
CA TYR A 294 12.62 -10.12 -22.10
C TYR A 294 11.49 -10.28 -21.08
N TYR A 295 10.33 -10.73 -21.53
CA TYR A 295 9.24 -11.18 -20.69
C TYR A 295 9.19 -12.71 -20.70
N PHE A 296 9.11 -13.30 -19.51
CA PHE A 296 9.13 -14.76 -19.32
C PHE A 296 7.76 -15.21 -18.84
N PHE A 297 7.19 -16.19 -19.52
CA PHE A 297 5.89 -16.76 -19.18
C PHE A 297 6.04 -18.25 -18.94
N GLU A 298 5.70 -18.71 -17.74
CA GLU A 298 5.86 -20.12 -17.40
C GLU A 298 4.99 -21.00 -18.32
N ASN A 299 5.65 -21.99 -18.92
CA ASN A 299 5.05 -22.95 -19.83
C ASN A 299 5.51 -24.37 -19.43
N PRO A 300 4.78 -25.02 -18.50
CA PRO A 300 5.14 -26.34 -18.00
C PRO A 300 4.88 -27.48 -19.01
N VAL A 301 4.27 -27.21 -20.16
CA VAL A 301 3.87 -28.24 -21.13
C VAL A 301 4.94 -28.45 -22.19
N ASN A 302 5.34 -27.37 -22.84
CA ASN A 302 6.30 -27.37 -23.94
C ASN A 302 7.26 -26.18 -23.93
N GLY A 303 7.41 -25.49 -22.80
CA GLY A 303 8.37 -24.39 -22.66
C GLY A 303 9.78 -24.84 -23.00
N ALA A 304 10.47 -24.08 -23.83
CA ALA A 304 11.78 -24.45 -24.36
C ALA A 304 12.95 -23.66 -23.75
N TYR A 305 12.65 -22.73 -22.86
CA TYR A 305 13.64 -21.82 -22.28
C TYR A 305 13.64 -21.87 -20.76
N ILE A 306 14.80 -21.58 -20.20
CA ILE A 306 15.00 -21.39 -18.77
C ILE A 306 15.54 -19.97 -18.54
N LYS A 307 15.31 -19.42 -17.35
CA LYS A 307 15.77 -18.08 -16.99
C LYS A 307 17.22 -18.17 -16.48
N LYS A 308 18.15 -17.51 -17.15
CA LYS A 308 19.54 -17.39 -16.66
C LYS A 308 19.84 -15.93 -16.34
N SER A 309 20.22 -15.66 -15.10
CA SER A 309 20.64 -14.32 -14.69
C SER A 309 22.10 -14.07 -15.09
N VAL A 310 22.34 -12.96 -15.79
CA VAL A 310 23.67 -12.48 -16.21
C VAL A 310 23.78 -11.03 -15.75
N GLY A 311 24.49 -10.81 -14.64
CA GLY A 311 24.47 -9.52 -13.94
C GLY A 311 23.06 -9.22 -13.42
N ASN A 312 22.53 -8.04 -13.74
CA ASN A 312 21.18 -7.60 -13.36
C ASN A 312 20.12 -7.91 -14.43
N LEU A 313 20.46 -8.70 -15.45
CA LEU A 313 19.56 -9.03 -16.56
C LEU A 313 19.26 -10.53 -16.58
N ASP A 314 17.99 -10.85 -16.75
CA ASP A 314 17.56 -12.22 -17.00
C ASP A 314 17.44 -12.46 -18.50
N VAL A 315 18.13 -13.49 -18.99
CA VAL A 315 18.14 -13.88 -20.40
C VAL A 315 17.57 -15.28 -20.61
N PRO A 316 16.80 -15.51 -21.70
CA PRO A 316 16.28 -16.82 -22.03
C PRO A 316 17.40 -17.72 -22.56
N VAL A 317 17.52 -18.91 -21.98
CA VAL A 317 18.46 -19.93 -22.46
C VAL A 317 17.69 -21.17 -22.89
N LYS A 318 17.90 -21.59 -24.14
CA LYS A 318 17.19 -22.72 -24.72
C LYS A 318 17.69 -24.06 -24.17
N VAL A 319 16.77 -24.98 -23.90
CA VAL A 319 17.05 -26.33 -23.41
C VAL A 319 16.38 -27.38 -24.31
N GLU A 320 16.86 -28.63 -24.21
CA GLU A 320 16.26 -29.77 -24.89
C GLU A 320 14.91 -30.13 -24.27
N VAL A 321 13.84 -29.98 -25.04
CA VAL A 321 12.46 -30.15 -24.54
C VAL A 321 12.10 -31.62 -24.38
N GLY A 322 11.56 -31.99 -23.21
CA GLY A 322 11.02 -33.32 -22.93
C GLY A 322 12.05 -34.39 -22.53
N SER A 323 13.31 -34.00 -22.38
CA SER A 323 14.41 -34.86 -21.96
C SER A 323 14.93 -34.47 -20.59
N TYR A 324 14.79 -35.37 -19.61
CA TYR A 324 15.38 -35.22 -18.28
C TYR A 324 16.52 -36.21 -18.08
N TYR A 325 17.50 -35.78 -17.29
CA TYR A 325 18.71 -36.50 -17.00
C TYR A 325 18.94 -36.57 -15.49
N ARG A 326 19.57 -37.65 -15.06
CA ARG A 326 20.04 -37.85 -13.69
C ARG A 326 21.57 -37.91 -13.70
N TYR A 327 22.21 -37.25 -12.74
CA TYR A 327 23.65 -37.36 -12.57
C TYR A 327 23.99 -38.69 -11.88
N ASP A 328 24.76 -39.54 -12.56
CA ASP A 328 25.33 -40.77 -11.99
C ASP A 328 26.72 -40.46 -11.43
N SER A 329 26.83 -40.49 -10.10
CA SER A 329 28.07 -40.21 -9.36
C SER A 329 29.15 -41.25 -9.60
N ASN A 330 28.79 -42.51 -9.90
CA ASN A 330 29.73 -43.61 -10.11
C ASN A 330 30.45 -43.45 -11.46
N THR A 331 29.70 -43.09 -12.51
CA THR A 331 30.26 -42.88 -13.85
C THR A 331 30.65 -41.43 -14.14
N LYS A 332 30.31 -40.50 -13.23
CA LYS A 332 30.47 -39.04 -13.36
C LYS A 332 29.82 -38.50 -14.64
N ARG A 333 28.66 -39.05 -15.04
CA ARG A 333 27.95 -38.72 -16.28
C ARG A 333 26.48 -38.46 -16.04
N TYR A 334 25.87 -37.68 -16.92
CA TYR A 334 24.42 -37.50 -16.96
C TYR A 334 23.80 -38.59 -17.83
N VAL A 335 22.88 -39.36 -17.26
CA VAL A 335 22.13 -40.43 -17.93
C VAL A 335 20.68 -40.00 -18.12
N PHE A 336 20.12 -40.30 -19.29
CA PHE A 336 18.71 -40.01 -19.58
C PHE A 336 17.82 -40.80 -18.60
N ASP A 337 17.00 -40.07 -17.85
CA ASP A 337 16.06 -40.63 -16.89
C ASP A 337 14.83 -39.72 -16.88
N LYS A 338 13.86 -40.06 -17.73
CA LYS A 338 12.68 -39.22 -17.91
C LYS A 338 11.82 -39.15 -16.66
N GLU A 339 11.77 -40.21 -15.83
CA GLU A 339 10.91 -40.24 -14.65
C GLU A 339 11.54 -39.57 -13.43
N LYS A 340 12.83 -39.83 -13.16
CA LYS A 340 13.51 -39.40 -11.92
C LYS A 340 14.62 -38.36 -12.15
N GLY A 341 14.87 -37.96 -13.40
CA GLY A 341 15.87 -36.95 -13.73
C GLY A 341 15.42 -35.53 -13.38
N SER A 342 16.36 -34.72 -12.88
CA SER A 342 16.13 -33.31 -12.52
C SER A 342 17.02 -32.34 -13.32
N TYR A 343 17.88 -32.86 -14.17
CA TYR A 343 18.72 -32.06 -15.05
C TYR A 343 18.14 -32.03 -16.44
N VAL A 344 18.26 -30.88 -17.10
CA VAL A 344 17.97 -30.73 -18.53
C VAL A 344 19.25 -30.35 -19.25
N LYS A 345 19.33 -30.75 -20.51
CA LYS A 345 20.47 -30.45 -21.36
C LYS A 345 20.27 -29.11 -22.04
N TYR A 346 21.30 -28.27 -22.08
CA TYR A 346 21.27 -27.05 -22.89
C TYR A 346 21.16 -27.40 -24.38
N TYR A 347 20.34 -26.64 -25.10
CA TYR A 347 20.30 -26.78 -26.55
C TYR A 347 21.63 -26.27 -27.11
N LYS A 348 22.33 -27.10 -27.87
CA LYS A 348 23.70 -26.85 -28.31
C LYS A 348 23.87 -27.11 -29.81
N GLY A 349 24.90 -26.51 -30.40
CA GLY A 349 25.34 -26.86 -31.75
C GLY A 349 25.99 -28.25 -31.83
N PRO A 350 26.18 -28.81 -33.04
CA PRO A 350 26.77 -30.14 -33.24
C PRO A 350 28.17 -30.33 -32.61
N TRP A 351 28.91 -29.24 -32.44
CA TRP A 351 30.32 -29.24 -32.03
C TRP A 351 30.55 -28.84 -30.56
N GLU A 352 29.53 -28.36 -29.88
CA GLU A 352 29.62 -27.91 -28.48
C GLU A 352 29.60 -29.11 -27.53
N LYS A 353 30.14 -29.00 -26.32
CA LYS A 353 30.05 -30.08 -25.31
C LYS A 353 28.65 -30.11 -24.70
N ASP A 354 28.20 -31.30 -24.30
CA ASP A 354 26.96 -31.43 -23.54
C ASP A 354 27.12 -30.78 -22.18
N ASN A 355 26.22 -29.83 -21.90
CA ASN A 355 26.12 -29.16 -20.62
C ASN A 355 24.71 -29.35 -20.09
N TYR A 356 24.61 -29.52 -18.77
CA TYR A 356 23.36 -29.82 -18.08
C TYR A 356 23.13 -28.79 -16.98
N VAL A 357 21.87 -28.54 -16.69
CA VAL A 357 21.44 -27.62 -15.66
C VAL A 357 20.32 -28.24 -14.87
N TYR A 358 20.38 -28.11 -13.55
CA TYR A 358 19.28 -28.48 -12.68
C TYR A 358 18.17 -27.45 -12.87
N GLU A 359 17.03 -27.87 -13.42
CA GLU A 359 15.91 -26.96 -13.67
C GLU A 359 14.59 -27.75 -13.70
N THR A 360 13.54 -27.11 -13.17
CA THR A 360 12.19 -27.67 -13.11
C THR A 360 11.13 -26.73 -13.67
N ARG A 361 11.49 -25.47 -13.99
CA ARG A 361 10.60 -24.47 -14.56
C ARG A 361 11.05 -24.09 -15.97
N PHE A 362 10.09 -24.11 -16.88
CA PHE A 362 10.31 -23.81 -18.30
C PHE A 362 9.40 -22.68 -18.72
N TYR A 363 9.88 -21.91 -19.68
CA TYR A 363 9.28 -20.65 -20.08
C TYR A 363 9.15 -20.58 -21.60
N ASP A 364 8.10 -19.91 -22.04
CA ASP A 364 8.13 -19.17 -23.29
C ASP A 364 8.67 -17.76 -22.98
N TYR A 365 9.29 -17.13 -23.97
CA TYR A 365 9.70 -15.74 -23.84
C TYR A 365 9.18 -14.90 -24.99
N ILE A 366 8.92 -13.64 -24.70
CA ILE A 366 8.67 -12.61 -25.71
C ILE A 366 9.74 -11.54 -25.51
N LEU A 367 10.49 -11.25 -26.57
CA LEU A 367 11.29 -10.03 -26.63
C LEU A 367 10.35 -8.90 -27.06
N TYR A 368 10.07 -7.99 -26.14
CA TYR A 368 9.10 -6.91 -26.35
C TYR A 368 9.81 -5.57 -26.25
N LYS A 369 9.54 -4.69 -27.23
CA LYS A 369 10.07 -3.34 -27.23
C LYS A 369 9.17 -2.46 -26.37
N VAL A 370 9.59 -2.23 -25.12
CA VAL A 370 8.83 -1.42 -24.18
C VAL A 370 9.14 0.05 -24.39
N THR A 371 8.11 0.89 -24.27
CA THR A 371 8.27 2.34 -24.22
C THR A 371 8.19 2.77 -22.77
N LYS A 372 9.27 3.39 -22.29
CA LYS A 372 9.37 3.94 -20.95
C LYS A 372 9.29 5.44 -21.02
N LEU A 373 8.52 6.01 -20.11
CA LEU A 373 8.48 7.44 -19.88
C LEU A 373 8.96 7.76 -18.49
N ASN A 374 10.05 8.52 -18.43
CA ASN A 374 10.68 8.91 -17.20
C ASN A 374 10.42 10.39 -16.94
N THR A 375 9.94 10.67 -15.74
CA THR A 375 9.69 12.02 -15.26
C THR A 375 10.57 12.26 -14.07
N PHE A 376 11.46 13.25 -14.20
CA PHE A 376 12.19 13.80 -13.09
C PHE A 376 11.58 15.16 -12.72
N TYR A 377 11.42 15.39 -11.43
CA TYR A 377 11.19 16.74 -10.93
C TYR A 377 11.87 16.94 -9.58
N SER A 378 12.24 18.19 -9.31
CA SER A 378 12.78 18.60 -8.03
C SER A 378 12.37 20.03 -7.68
N LEU A 379 12.32 20.32 -6.39
CA LEU A 379 11.98 21.63 -5.86
C LEU A 379 12.73 21.88 -4.55
N LEU A 380 12.91 23.14 -4.19
CA LEU A 380 13.45 23.57 -2.92
C LEU A 380 12.33 24.21 -2.10
N MET A 381 12.11 23.70 -0.89
CA MET A 381 11.22 24.33 0.08
C MET A 381 12.03 25.08 1.13
N LYS A 382 11.59 26.29 1.47
CA LYS A 382 12.15 27.09 2.57
C LYS A 382 11.02 27.56 3.47
N VAL A 383 11.33 27.71 4.75
CA VAL A 383 10.40 28.18 5.77
C VAL A 383 11.05 29.35 6.51
N PHE A 384 10.39 30.50 6.52
CA PHE A 384 10.86 31.72 7.16
C PHE A 384 9.93 32.13 8.30
N ASP A 385 10.51 32.60 9.40
CA ASP A 385 9.82 33.36 10.44
C ASP A 385 9.62 34.78 9.91
N THR A 386 8.37 35.25 9.82
CA THR A 386 8.05 36.53 9.18
C THR A 386 8.40 37.73 10.07
N GLU A 387 8.40 37.55 11.38
CA GLU A 387 8.72 38.61 12.35
C GLU A 387 10.25 38.81 12.41
N LYS A 388 11.00 37.71 12.44
CA LYS A 388 12.47 37.75 12.54
C LYS A 388 13.17 37.83 11.18
N GLY A 389 12.48 37.47 10.09
CA GLY A 389 13.07 37.35 8.76
C GLY A 389 14.11 36.23 8.64
N THR A 390 14.10 35.27 9.57
CA THR A 390 15.11 34.20 9.65
C THR A 390 14.62 32.91 9.01
N LEU A 391 15.52 32.18 8.34
CA LEU A 391 15.23 30.83 7.85
C LEU A 391 15.08 29.86 9.03
N VAL A 392 13.90 29.29 9.19
CA VAL A 392 13.58 28.26 10.19
C VAL A 392 14.06 26.89 9.72
N GLY A 393 13.87 26.59 8.43
CA GLY A 393 14.29 25.33 7.84
C GLY A 393 14.18 25.34 6.32
N SER A 394 14.95 24.48 5.67
CA SER A 394 14.87 24.27 4.23
C SER A 394 15.16 22.82 3.88
N ARG A 395 14.49 22.30 2.86
CA ARG A 395 14.75 20.97 2.34
C ARG A 395 14.56 20.93 0.83
N PHE A 396 15.50 20.28 0.17
CA PHE A 396 15.42 19.97 -1.25
C PHE A 396 14.72 18.63 -1.43
N PHE A 397 13.80 18.58 -2.39
CA PHE A 397 13.03 17.40 -2.70
C PHE A 397 13.20 17.06 -4.18
N SER A 398 13.41 15.78 -4.48
CA SER A 398 13.57 15.32 -5.86
C SER A 398 13.02 13.93 -6.04
N LYS A 399 12.41 13.68 -7.20
CA LYS A 399 11.86 12.38 -7.55
C LYS A 399 12.06 12.08 -9.01
N GLN A 400 12.41 10.82 -9.28
CA GLN A 400 12.38 10.24 -10.61
C GLN A 400 11.34 9.12 -10.63
N ILE A 401 10.46 9.17 -11.62
CA ILE A 401 9.40 8.18 -11.86
C ILE A 401 9.71 7.53 -13.19
N GLU A 402 9.57 6.21 -13.26
CA GLU A 402 9.57 5.46 -14.51
C GLU A 402 8.19 4.85 -14.71
N THR A 403 7.59 5.08 -15.89
CA THR A 403 6.32 4.47 -16.28
C THR A 403 6.53 3.64 -17.53
N VAL A 404 6.21 2.34 -17.47
CA VAL A 404 6.18 1.46 -18.63
C VAL A 404 4.80 1.60 -19.27
N LEU A 405 4.69 2.28 -20.41
CA LEU A 405 3.39 2.63 -20.97
C LEU A 405 2.59 1.41 -21.43
N LYS A 406 3.28 0.33 -21.80
CA LYS A 406 2.68 -0.88 -22.35
C LYS A 406 3.60 -2.08 -22.18
N GLU A 407 3.05 -3.20 -21.73
CA GLU A 407 3.79 -4.45 -21.62
C GLU A 407 2.91 -5.71 -21.78
N PRO A 408 3.47 -6.84 -22.21
CA PRO A 408 2.75 -8.09 -22.32
C PRO A 408 2.57 -8.76 -20.95
N VAL A 409 1.35 -9.22 -20.65
CA VAL A 409 1.01 -9.91 -19.39
C VAL A 409 0.84 -11.42 -19.56
N ASP A 410 0.80 -11.91 -20.79
CA ASP A 410 0.77 -13.33 -21.10
C ASP A 410 1.60 -13.69 -22.34
N ARG A 411 1.81 -15.00 -22.53
CA ARG A 411 2.55 -15.55 -23.67
C ARG A 411 1.85 -15.43 -25.03
N PHE A 412 0.59 -15.01 -25.07
CA PHE A 412 -0.15 -14.73 -26.30
C PHE A 412 -0.01 -13.25 -26.71
N GLY A 413 0.67 -12.46 -25.88
CA GLY A 413 0.90 -11.04 -26.06
C GLY A 413 -0.37 -10.24 -25.79
N THR A 414 -1.18 -10.63 -24.80
CA THR A 414 -2.15 -9.69 -24.20
C THR A 414 -1.37 -8.59 -23.52
N GLU A 415 -1.82 -7.35 -23.67
CA GLU A 415 -1.11 -6.18 -23.19
C GLU A 415 -1.87 -5.51 -22.05
N GLU A 416 -1.10 -5.03 -21.10
CA GLU A 416 -1.54 -4.04 -20.10
C GLU A 416 -0.96 -2.67 -20.47
N VAL A 417 -1.67 -1.61 -20.07
CA VAL A 417 -1.31 -0.23 -20.36
C VAL A 417 -1.36 0.58 -19.08
N ASP A 418 -0.31 1.35 -18.85
CA ASP A 418 -0.25 2.34 -17.78
C ASP A 418 -0.27 3.74 -18.38
N PHE A 419 -1.02 4.63 -17.73
CA PHE A 419 -1.10 6.03 -18.11
C PHE A 419 -0.02 6.83 -17.39
N HIS A 420 0.72 7.64 -18.14
CA HIS A 420 1.79 8.44 -17.58
C HIS A 420 1.25 9.48 -16.58
N THR A 421 0.10 10.07 -16.88
CA THR A 421 -0.55 11.06 -16.02
C THR A 421 -0.88 10.50 -14.64
N ASP A 422 -1.31 9.23 -14.56
CA ASP A 422 -1.58 8.54 -13.30
C ASP A 422 -0.32 8.39 -12.44
N ALA A 423 0.78 7.94 -13.05
CA ALA A 423 2.04 7.77 -12.35
C ALA A 423 2.57 9.12 -11.82
N LYS A 424 2.45 10.17 -12.63
CA LYS A 424 2.84 11.53 -12.26
C LYS A 424 2.00 12.11 -11.11
N ILE A 425 0.68 12.02 -11.17
CA ILE A 425 -0.22 12.49 -10.08
C ILE A 425 0.07 11.75 -8.78
N ARG A 426 0.21 10.41 -8.82
CA ARG A 426 0.57 9.61 -7.64
C ARG A 426 1.88 10.04 -7.02
N SER A 427 2.88 10.32 -7.85
CA SER A 427 4.18 10.82 -7.36
C SER A 427 4.07 12.20 -6.73
N TYR A 428 3.21 13.08 -7.24
CA TYR A 428 2.98 14.38 -6.63
C TYR A 428 2.45 14.23 -5.21
N TYR A 429 1.41 13.41 -4.99
CA TYR A 429 0.92 13.12 -3.64
C TYR A 429 1.98 12.45 -2.74
N TRP A 430 2.80 11.56 -3.29
CA TRP A 430 3.90 11.00 -2.50
C TRP A 430 4.91 12.06 -2.06
N MET A 431 5.22 13.03 -2.94
CA MET A 431 6.10 14.15 -2.60
C MET A 431 5.50 15.05 -1.53
N THR A 432 4.19 15.26 -1.60
CA THR A 432 3.49 16.13 -0.65
C THR A 432 3.49 15.52 0.74
N ASP A 433 3.41 14.19 0.86
CA ASP A 433 3.61 13.47 2.13
C ASP A 433 5.00 13.73 2.72
N GLU A 434 6.09 13.64 1.93
CA GLU A 434 7.45 13.93 2.42
C GLU A 434 7.61 15.38 2.89
N ILE A 435 6.97 16.31 2.18
CA ILE A 435 6.96 17.73 2.53
C ILE A 435 6.20 17.94 3.84
N GLN A 436 5.05 17.29 3.99
CA GLN A 436 4.26 17.33 5.21
C GLN A 436 5.05 16.77 6.39
N GLU A 437 5.72 15.63 6.23
CA GLU A 437 6.59 15.07 7.28
C GLU A 437 7.67 16.06 7.72
N PHE A 438 8.32 16.74 6.77
CA PHE A 438 9.32 17.75 7.10
C PHE A 438 8.72 18.97 7.81
N LEU A 439 7.56 19.47 7.39
CA LEU A 439 6.90 20.59 8.04
C LEU A 439 6.45 20.26 9.47
N GLN A 440 6.00 19.03 9.69
CA GLN A 440 5.64 18.54 11.02
C GLN A 440 6.84 18.47 11.98
N LEU A 441 8.06 18.30 11.46
CA LEU A 441 9.29 18.42 12.25
C LEU A 441 9.60 19.88 12.61
N LEU A 442 9.32 20.83 11.70
CA LEU A 442 9.57 22.25 11.94
C LEU A 442 8.52 22.87 12.87
N PHE A 443 7.31 22.35 12.86
CA PHE A 443 6.19 22.86 13.64
C PHE A 443 5.46 21.73 14.38
N PRO A 444 6.10 21.09 15.36
CA PRO A 444 5.42 20.10 16.19
C PRO A 444 4.32 20.80 17.01
N LEU A 445 3.21 20.11 17.25
CA LEU A 445 2.20 20.63 18.18
C LEU A 445 2.79 20.70 19.58
N SER A 446 2.51 21.78 20.30
CA SER A 446 2.91 21.92 21.70
C SER A 446 1.71 22.32 22.55
N THR A 447 1.61 21.76 23.74
CA THR A 447 0.58 22.11 24.73
C THR A 447 1.11 21.85 26.13
N ALA A 448 0.30 22.07 27.15
CA ALA A 448 0.64 21.79 28.54
C ALA A 448 -0.29 20.73 29.14
N ILE A 449 0.23 19.98 30.12
CA ILE A 449 -0.57 19.07 30.92
C ILE A 449 -1.34 19.92 31.94
N SER A 450 -2.67 19.83 31.99
CA SER A 450 -3.47 20.50 33.03
C SER A 450 -3.61 19.65 34.28
N GLN A 451 -3.84 18.34 34.11
CA GLN A 451 -4.09 17.42 35.21
C GLN A 451 -3.57 16.03 34.89
N ILE A 452 -3.14 15.31 35.92
CA ILE A 452 -2.73 13.91 35.84
C ILE A 452 -3.54 13.11 36.85
N SER A 453 -4.03 11.95 36.42
CA SER A 453 -4.74 10.98 37.26
C SER A 453 -4.31 9.57 36.86
N GLY A 454 -3.32 9.04 37.59
CA GLY A 454 -2.64 7.79 37.22
C GLY A 454 -2.02 7.89 35.84
N GLU A 455 -2.42 7.00 34.92
CA GLU A 455 -1.95 6.96 33.53
C GLU A 455 -2.65 7.96 32.60
N LYS A 456 -3.64 8.71 33.10
CA LYS A 456 -4.39 9.68 32.30
C LYS A 456 -3.83 11.08 32.51
N ALA A 457 -3.56 11.76 31.41
CA ALA A 457 -3.21 13.17 31.38
C ALA A 457 -4.31 13.95 30.64
N LEU A 458 -4.70 15.09 31.19
CA LEU A 458 -5.55 16.06 30.49
C LEU A 458 -4.65 17.16 29.93
N LEU A 459 -4.76 17.48 28.65
CA LEU A 459 -4.01 18.52 27.97
C LEU A 459 -4.86 19.78 27.77
N GLU A 460 -4.22 20.95 27.84
CA GLU A 460 -4.83 22.28 27.70
C GLU A 460 -5.20 22.66 26.25
N SER A 461 -5.09 21.73 25.31
CA SER A 461 -5.40 21.97 23.91
C SER A 461 -5.97 20.72 23.25
N GLY A 462 -6.70 20.92 22.15
CA GLY A 462 -7.30 19.85 21.38
C GLY A 462 -7.44 20.23 19.91
N LYS A 463 -8.65 20.15 19.37
CA LYS A 463 -8.91 20.43 17.95
C LYS A 463 -8.54 21.86 17.58
N ASN A 464 -8.62 22.80 18.52
CA ASN A 464 -8.26 24.20 18.33
C ASN A 464 -6.82 24.42 17.87
N ILE A 465 -5.86 23.57 18.26
CA ILE A 465 -4.48 23.61 17.75
C ILE A 465 -4.24 22.60 16.62
N GLY A 466 -5.27 21.86 16.20
CA GLY A 466 -5.16 20.85 15.16
C GLY A 466 -4.82 19.44 15.64
N ALA A 467 -4.95 19.13 16.93
CA ALA A 467 -4.69 17.80 17.45
C ALA A 467 -5.74 16.77 16.96
N LYS A 468 -5.32 15.52 16.75
CA LYS A 468 -6.19 14.40 16.36
C LYS A 468 -6.02 13.21 17.31
N PRO A 469 -7.06 12.37 17.49
CA PRO A 469 -6.92 11.12 18.23
C PRO A 469 -5.78 10.28 17.66
N GLY A 470 -4.98 9.72 18.57
CA GLY A 470 -3.85 8.87 18.24
C GLY A 470 -2.50 9.57 18.11
N TYR A 471 -2.45 10.90 18.07
CA TYR A 471 -1.20 11.67 18.11
C TYR A 471 -0.44 11.40 19.41
N VAL A 472 0.89 11.39 19.32
CA VAL A 472 1.79 11.11 20.43
C VAL A 472 2.53 12.39 20.81
N PHE A 473 2.56 12.66 22.11
CA PHE A 473 3.25 13.79 22.72
C PHE A 473 4.31 13.26 23.67
N GLN A 474 5.47 13.90 23.69
CA GLN A 474 6.49 13.72 24.71
C GLN A 474 6.44 14.85 25.72
N SER A 475 6.51 14.53 27.00
CA SER A 475 6.72 15.52 28.07
C SER A 475 8.18 15.92 28.13
N ILE A 476 8.45 17.20 28.33
CA ILE A 476 9.80 17.75 28.42
C ILE A 476 9.96 18.48 29.75
N ALA A 477 10.97 18.09 30.52
CA ALA A 477 11.43 18.80 31.71
C ALA A 477 12.96 18.97 31.64
N ASP A 478 13.45 20.16 31.97
CA ASP A 478 14.89 20.52 31.93
C ASP A 478 15.61 20.18 30.61
N GLY A 479 14.87 20.19 29.49
CA GLY A 479 15.40 19.88 28.15
C GLY A 479 15.48 18.38 27.82
N TYR A 480 15.03 17.50 28.71
CA TYR A 480 14.99 16.05 28.49
C TYR A 480 13.56 15.53 28.39
N THR A 481 13.36 14.51 27.57
CA THR A 481 12.08 13.78 27.51
C THR A 481 11.88 13.04 28.83
N THR A 482 10.72 13.23 29.47
CA THR A 482 10.36 12.54 30.72
C THR A 482 9.31 11.45 30.52
N SER A 483 8.41 11.60 29.55
CA SER A 483 7.39 10.59 29.25
C SER A 483 6.84 10.73 27.84
N PHE A 484 6.11 9.71 27.39
CA PHE A 484 5.31 9.73 26.17
C PHE A 484 3.85 9.42 26.49
N MET A 485 2.96 10.17 25.85
CA MET A 485 1.52 10.05 25.99
C MET A 485 0.83 10.11 24.64
N ARG A 486 -0.29 9.41 24.51
CA ARG A 486 -1.08 9.34 23.29
C ARG A 486 -2.47 9.91 23.50
N LEU A 487 -2.95 10.75 22.59
CA LEU A 487 -4.31 11.28 22.65
C LEU A 487 -5.33 10.17 22.41
N GLU A 488 -6.23 9.93 23.37
CA GLU A 488 -7.35 9.00 23.23
C GLU A 488 -8.62 9.73 22.75
N ARG A 489 -8.89 10.91 23.34
CA ARG A 489 -10.03 11.75 22.98
C ARG A 489 -9.58 13.20 22.83
N VAL A 490 -10.09 13.86 21.79
CA VAL A 490 -9.76 15.25 21.49
C VAL A 490 -11.03 16.08 21.44
N TYR A 491 -11.16 17.00 22.39
CA TYR A 491 -12.22 18.00 22.47
C TYR A 491 -11.78 19.29 21.80
N GLU A 492 -12.65 20.30 21.78
CA GLU A 492 -12.34 21.56 21.10
C GLU A 492 -11.10 22.26 21.66
N LYS A 493 -11.01 22.39 22.98
CA LYS A 493 -9.93 23.11 23.68
C LYS A 493 -9.18 22.26 24.70
N SER A 494 -9.36 20.94 24.69
CA SER A 494 -8.68 20.03 25.59
C SER A 494 -8.56 18.64 24.98
N SER A 495 -7.64 17.82 25.49
CA SER A 495 -7.51 16.43 25.07
C SER A 495 -7.28 15.53 26.27
N GLU A 496 -7.87 14.34 26.23
CA GLU A 496 -7.53 13.25 27.14
C GLU A 496 -6.44 12.39 26.49
N ALA A 497 -5.31 12.26 27.19
CA ALA A 497 -4.17 11.48 26.77
C ALA A 497 -3.91 10.34 27.76
N ARG A 498 -3.36 9.24 27.25
CA ARG A 498 -2.85 8.14 28.06
C ARG A 498 -1.33 8.12 28.01
N ILE A 499 -0.70 8.22 29.16
CA ILE A 499 0.73 8.03 29.35
C ILE A 499 1.01 6.54 29.15
N PHE A 500 1.88 6.21 28.21
CA PHE A 500 2.24 4.81 27.91
C PHE A 500 3.71 4.51 28.17
N TYR A 501 4.53 5.52 28.44
CA TYR A 501 5.92 5.33 28.82
C TYR A 501 6.39 6.50 29.68
N ILE A 502 7.11 6.21 30.75
CA ILE A 502 7.82 7.20 31.56
C ILE A 502 9.29 6.79 31.56
N VAL A 503 10.19 7.74 31.30
CA VAL A 503 11.63 7.51 31.34
C VAL A 503 12.01 7.08 32.77
N PRO A 504 12.79 6.01 32.96
CA PRO A 504 13.18 5.56 34.30
C PRO A 504 13.80 6.67 35.14
N GLY A 505 13.25 6.90 36.33
CA GLY A 505 13.68 7.96 37.25
C GLY A 505 13.10 9.34 36.98
N ALA A 506 12.26 9.50 35.95
CA ALA A 506 11.49 10.72 35.71
C ALA A 506 10.06 10.61 36.27
N ASP A 507 9.42 11.76 36.42
CA ASP A 507 7.99 11.87 36.75
C ASP A 507 7.29 12.76 35.72
N VAL A 508 5.96 12.69 35.68
CA VAL A 508 5.12 13.55 34.85
C VAL A 508 4.39 14.51 35.77
N GLU A 509 4.71 15.80 35.66
CA GLU A 509 4.11 16.83 36.51
C GLU A 509 3.01 17.59 35.76
N PRO A 510 1.92 18.00 36.44
CA PRO A 510 1.00 19.00 35.91
C PRO A 510 1.74 20.26 35.49
N HIS A 511 1.21 20.94 34.48
CA HIS A 511 1.76 22.14 33.83
C HIS A 511 3.09 21.95 33.10
N SER A 512 3.56 20.71 32.95
CA SER A 512 4.69 20.40 32.07
C SER A 512 4.34 20.66 30.61
N LEU A 513 5.32 21.19 29.86
CA LEU A 513 5.22 21.32 28.41
C LEU A 513 5.28 19.92 27.78
N VAL A 514 4.37 19.66 26.85
CA VAL A 514 4.38 18.48 26.01
C VAL A 514 4.45 18.88 24.55
N ILE A 515 5.23 18.15 23.77
CA ILE A 515 5.45 18.42 22.34
C ILE A 515 5.15 17.14 21.56
N GLU A 516 4.45 17.27 20.44
CA GLU A 516 4.18 16.18 19.52
C GLU A 516 5.50 15.54 19.06
N THR A 517 5.53 14.21 19.05
CA THR A 517 6.67 13.47 18.54
C THR A 517 6.22 12.28 17.70
N LYS A 518 6.94 12.06 16.60
CA LYS A 518 6.90 10.83 15.82
C LYS A 518 8.01 9.86 16.21
N GLN A 519 8.95 10.31 17.03
CA GLN A 519 10.08 9.54 17.53
C GLN A 519 9.78 9.16 18.97
N PHE A 520 9.29 7.94 19.14
CA PHE A 520 9.04 7.35 20.44
C PHE A 520 9.77 6.00 20.48
N PRO A 521 10.17 5.53 21.68
CA PRO A 521 10.94 4.32 21.81
C PRO A 521 10.11 3.10 21.40
N ASP A 522 10.66 2.27 20.52
CA ASP A 522 10.26 0.88 20.40
C ASP A 522 10.86 0.10 21.58
N SER A 523 10.04 -0.68 22.26
CA SER A 523 10.48 -1.40 23.46
C SER A 523 11.01 -2.77 23.08
N LEU A 524 12.33 -2.94 23.18
CA LEU A 524 13.02 -4.23 23.11
C LEU A 524 13.37 -4.66 24.54
N GLY A 525 12.66 -5.68 25.00
CA GLY A 525 12.79 -6.26 26.32
C GLY A 525 13.61 -7.55 26.34
N MET A 526 13.84 -8.07 27.54
CA MET A 526 14.44 -9.39 27.75
C MET A 526 13.38 -10.41 28.12
N ARG A 527 13.56 -11.64 27.66
CA ARG A 527 12.69 -12.77 27.96
C ARG A 527 13.51 -13.87 28.61
N PHE A 528 13.01 -14.41 29.73
CA PHE A 528 13.61 -15.53 30.44
C PHE A 528 12.52 -16.53 30.77
N GLY A 529 12.71 -17.80 30.45
CA GLY A 529 11.75 -18.84 30.78
C GLY A 529 12.43 -20.08 31.35
N PHE A 530 11.68 -20.80 32.18
CA PHE A 530 12.01 -22.14 32.65
C PHE A 530 10.92 -23.08 32.20
N PHE A 531 11.28 -24.24 31.67
CA PHE A 531 10.32 -25.21 31.18
C PHE A 531 10.67 -26.63 31.53
N ILE A 532 9.61 -27.43 31.54
CA ILE A 532 9.61 -28.86 31.77
C ILE A 532 8.99 -29.45 30.51
N GLU A 533 9.76 -30.28 29.82
CA GLU A 533 9.30 -31.06 28.67
C GLU A 533 9.24 -32.54 29.05
N LYS A 534 8.84 -33.41 28.12
CA LYS A 534 8.59 -34.83 28.42
C LYS A 534 9.80 -35.54 29.06
N GLU A 535 11.02 -35.17 28.68
CA GLU A 535 12.24 -35.91 29.03
C GLU A 535 13.37 -35.03 29.58
N ALA A 536 13.16 -33.71 29.74
CA ALA A 536 14.17 -32.76 30.20
C ALA A 536 13.57 -31.53 30.90
N TYR A 537 14.37 -30.85 31.74
CA TYR A 537 14.09 -29.49 32.17
C TYR A 537 15.02 -28.53 31.45
N GLY A 538 14.54 -27.34 31.13
CA GLY A 538 15.31 -26.37 30.36
C GLY A 538 15.06 -24.93 30.75
N MET A 539 15.89 -24.06 30.17
CA MET A 539 15.76 -22.62 30.26
C MET A 539 15.77 -22.01 28.87
N LYS A 540 15.05 -20.90 28.70
CA LYS A 540 15.12 -20.05 27.52
C LYS A 540 15.48 -18.63 27.89
N ILE A 541 16.31 -17.99 27.10
CA ILE A 541 16.71 -16.58 27.24
C ILE A 541 16.63 -15.91 25.89
N GLY A 542 16.19 -14.66 25.83
CA GLY A 542 16.07 -13.98 24.56
C GLY A 542 15.62 -12.54 24.66
N TYR A 543 15.23 -12.03 23.50
CA TYR A 543 14.68 -10.69 23.33
C TYR A 543 13.20 -10.77 22.97
N ILE A 544 12.45 -9.78 23.41
CA ILE A 544 11.03 -9.66 23.09
C ILE A 544 10.72 -8.22 22.71
N GLN A 545 10.04 -8.01 21.59
CA GLN A 545 9.66 -6.68 21.14
C GLN A 545 8.19 -6.43 21.42
N SER A 546 7.88 -5.20 21.87
CA SER A 546 6.52 -4.71 22.00
C SER A 546 6.32 -3.38 21.29
N ASN A 547 5.10 -3.15 20.80
CA ASN A 547 4.71 -1.86 20.21
C ASN A 547 4.46 -0.78 21.27
N ILE A 548 4.06 0.42 20.82
CA ILE A 548 3.70 1.56 21.67
C ILE A 548 2.53 1.35 22.63
N TYR A 549 1.74 0.30 22.44
CA TYR A 549 0.69 -0.10 23.39
C TYR A 549 1.22 -1.11 24.41
N GLY A 550 2.48 -1.50 24.29
CA GLY A 550 3.18 -2.57 24.98
C GLY A 550 2.75 -3.97 24.55
N ASN A 551 2.00 -4.10 23.46
CA ASN A 551 1.58 -5.42 22.98
C ASN A 551 2.80 -6.09 22.34
N TYR A 552 3.11 -7.30 22.75
CA TYR A 552 4.26 -8.03 22.22
C TYR A 552 3.99 -8.38 20.75
N GLN A 553 4.96 -8.14 19.88
CA GLN A 553 4.82 -8.44 18.45
C GLN A 553 5.59 -9.68 18.04
N TRP A 554 6.80 -9.85 18.57
CA TRP A 554 7.67 -10.98 18.28
C TRP A 554 8.71 -11.19 19.38
N SER A 555 9.29 -12.39 19.45
CA SER A 555 10.44 -12.69 20.31
C SER A 555 11.46 -13.56 19.60
N LEU A 556 12.71 -13.51 20.06
CA LEU A 556 13.79 -14.40 19.64
C LEU A 556 14.41 -15.00 20.89
N THR A 557 14.31 -16.32 21.06
CA THR A 557 14.80 -17.04 22.22
C THR A 557 15.82 -18.10 21.84
N PHE A 558 16.80 -18.26 22.71
CA PHE A 558 17.72 -19.38 22.77
C PHE A 558 17.32 -20.25 23.95
N SER A 559 17.17 -21.56 23.75
CA SER A 559 16.85 -22.51 24.80
C SER A 559 17.88 -23.62 24.90
N PHE A 560 18.07 -24.11 26.12
CA PHE A 560 18.95 -25.22 26.47
C PHE A 560 18.24 -26.10 27.49
N SER A 561 18.23 -27.42 27.28
CA SER A 561 17.63 -28.38 28.21
C SER A 561 18.61 -29.47 28.67
N THR A 562 18.33 -30.02 29.85
CA THR A 562 19.07 -31.10 30.49
C THR A 562 18.12 -32.26 30.76
N PRO A 563 18.46 -33.49 30.32
CA PRO A 563 17.57 -34.64 30.46
C PRO A 563 17.33 -35.01 31.93
N TYR A 564 16.15 -35.53 32.25
CA TYR A 564 15.81 -36.00 33.61
C TYR A 564 16.65 -37.19 34.04
N ASP A 565 16.89 -38.11 33.10
CA ASP A 565 17.68 -39.32 33.33
C ASP A 565 19.11 -39.10 32.83
N THR A 566 20.04 -39.09 33.77
CA THR A 566 21.49 -38.98 33.51
C THR A 566 22.19 -40.34 33.66
N SER A 567 21.44 -41.44 33.79
CA SER A 567 21.99 -42.77 34.10
C SER A 567 22.68 -43.47 32.92
N SER A 568 22.64 -42.91 31.70
CA SER A 568 23.45 -43.40 30.58
C SER A 568 24.92 -43.04 30.76
N VAL A 569 25.70 -43.99 31.27
CA VAL A 569 27.13 -43.84 31.66
C VAL A 569 28.03 -43.38 30.50
N ASP A 570 27.63 -43.60 29.24
CA ASP A 570 28.51 -43.41 28.08
C ASP A 570 28.35 -42.06 27.36
N LYS A 571 27.17 -41.41 27.41
CA LYS A 571 26.89 -40.15 26.68
C LYS A 571 25.87 -39.28 27.40
N MET A 572 26.08 -37.97 27.37
CA MET A 572 25.14 -36.93 27.78
C MET A 572 24.66 -36.17 26.53
N ILE A 573 23.34 -36.01 26.39
CA ILE A 573 22.71 -35.30 25.27
C ILE A 573 22.00 -34.06 25.83
N SER A 574 22.39 -32.88 25.37
CA SER A 574 21.79 -31.61 25.75
C SER A 574 21.11 -30.97 24.54
N PRO A 575 19.77 -30.95 24.50
CA PRO A 575 19.03 -30.27 23.45
C PRO A 575 19.21 -28.75 23.54
N VAL A 576 19.34 -28.13 22.37
CA VAL A 576 19.48 -26.69 22.18
C VAL A 576 18.52 -26.25 21.10
N ALA A 577 17.83 -25.12 21.30
CA ALA A 577 17.02 -24.54 20.24
C ALA A 577 17.15 -23.02 20.13
N PHE A 578 16.89 -22.53 18.92
CA PHE A 578 16.74 -21.13 18.59
C PHE A 578 15.33 -20.94 18.02
N GLU A 579 14.53 -20.11 18.66
CA GLU A 579 13.12 -19.95 18.37
C GLU A 579 12.82 -18.48 18.07
N PHE A 580 12.15 -18.24 16.95
CA PHE A 580 11.44 -17.01 16.69
C PHE A 580 9.97 -17.23 17.03
N SER A 581 9.39 -16.31 17.80
CA SER A 581 7.96 -16.32 18.08
C SER A 581 7.25 -15.09 17.52
N LYS A 582 6.04 -15.28 17.01
CA LYS A 582 5.13 -14.22 16.58
C LYS A 582 3.85 -14.27 17.40
N PHE A 583 3.53 -13.17 18.07
CA PHE A 583 2.31 -13.05 18.87
C PHE A 583 1.09 -12.85 17.96
N LEU A 584 0.03 -13.62 18.22
CA LEU A 584 -1.24 -13.60 17.51
C LEU A 584 -2.36 -13.11 18.44
N PHE A 585 -3.19 -12.19 17.95
CA PHE A 585 -4.44 -11.78 18.61
C PHE A 585 -4.27 -11.39 20.10
N GLY A 586 -3.23 -10.60 20.42
CA GLY A 586 -2.91 -10.16 21.78
C GLY A 586 -1.59 -10.77 22.29
N ASP A 587 -1.36 -10.72 23.61
CA ASP A 587 -0.06 -11.06 24.23
C ASP A 587 0.06 -12.53 24.67
N ASN A 588 -0.95 -13.36 24.38
CA ASN A 588 -1.17 -14.68 24.99
C ASN A 588 -1.06 -15.89 24.05
N ILE A 589 -1.04 -15.68 22.74
CA ILE A 589 -0.93 -16.76 21.75
C ILE A 589 0.29 -16.47 20.88
N GLU A 590 1.17 -17.45 20.73
CA GLU A 590 2.41 -17.31 19.98
C GLU A 590 2.53 -18.43 18.92
N LEU A 591 2.87 -18.06 17.69
CA LEU A 591 3.38 -18.99 16.69
C LEU A 591 4.89 -19.09 16.82
N LEU A 592 5.43 -20.30 16.81
CA LEU A 592 6.84 -20.58 16.97
C LEU A 592 7.42 -21.18 15.69
N LEU A 593 8.58 -20.68 15.29
CA LEU A 593 9.39 -21.23 14.23
C LEU A 593 10.85 -21.16 14.65
N GLY A 594 11.59 -22.26 14.51
CA GLY A 594 12.95 -22.30 15.01
C GLY A 594 13.78 -23.42 14.44
N THR A 595 14.95 -23.60 15.02
CA THR A 595 15.85 -24.71 14.74
C THR A 595 16.31 -25.33 16.05
N SER A 596 16.46 -26.64 16.08
CA SER A 596 17.03 -27.37 17.21
C SER A 596 18.22 -28.21 16.78
N PHE A 597 19.09 -28.51 17.73
CA PHE A 597 20.14 -29.52 17.61
C PHE A 597 20.50 -30.03 19.00
N ASN A 598 21.19 -31.17 19.04
CA ASN A 598 21.69 -31.78 20.26
C ASN A 598 23.19 -31.56 20.37
N ILE A 599 23.67 -31.16 21.56
CA ILE A 599 25.07 -31.24 21.91
C ILE A 599 25.27 -32.58 22.62
N VAL A 600 26.06 -33.47 22.03
CA VAL A 600 26.39 -34.78 22.58
C VAL A 600 27.79 -34.72 23.18
N SER A 601 27.91 -35.09 24.45
CA SER A 601 29.19 -35.21 25.15
C SER A 601 29.39 -36.64 25.61
N GLU A 602 30.47 -37.28 25.18
CA GLU A 602 30.80 -38.66 25.52
C GLU A 602 31.68 -38.73 26.77
N SER A 603 31.63 -39.86 27.48
CA SER A 603 32.52 -40.14 28.62
C SER A 603 34.02 -40.14 28.24
N SER A 604 34.32 -40.28 26.95
CA SER A 604 35.66 -40.16 26.35
C SER A 604 36.21 -38.73 26.33
N GLY A 605 35.37 -37.71 26.60
CA GLY A 605 35.70 -36.29 26.51
C GLY A 605 35.47 -35.66 25.13
N ALA A 606 34.97 -36.42 24.15
CA ALA A 606 34.58 -35.90 22.84
C ALA A 606 33.20 -35.23 22.91
N SER A 607 33.06 -34.05 22.29
CA SER A 607 31.77 -33.35 22.12
C SER A 607 31.51 -33.05 20.65
N TYR A 608 30.28 -33.28 20.20
CA TYR A 608 29.85 -32.98 18.83
C TYR A 608 28.37 -32.60 18.78
N ILE A 609 27.94 -32.00 17.66
CA ILE A 609 26.54 -31.61 17.43
C ILE A 609 25.84 -32.68 16.57
N SER A 610 24.65 -33.11 16.97
CA SER A 610 23.79 -34.05 16.23
C SER A 610 22.35 -33.54 16.09
N ASP A 611 21.55 -34.24 15.29
CA ASP A 611 20.09 -34.11 15.24
C ASP A 611 19.56 -32.70 14.94
N TYR A 612 20.10 -32.07 13.90
CA TYR A 612 19.60 -30.79 13.40
C TYR A 612 18.15 -30.92 12.93
N GLY A 613 17.28 -30.05 13.43
CA GLY A 613 15.87 -30.02 13.09
C GLY A 613 15.31 -28.61 12.93
N VAL A 614 14.18 -28.52 12.24
CA VAL A 614 13.35 -27.31 12.17
C VAL A 614 12.18 -27.50 13.13
N LEU A 615 11.97 -26.53 14.01
CA LEU A 615 10.89 -26.50 14.99
C LEU A 615 9.73 -25.66 14.45
N ILE A 616 8.51 -26.17 14.57
CA ILE A 616 7.28 -25.42 14.32
C ILE A 616 6.34 -25.68 15.47
N GLY A 617 5.71 -24.64 16.02
CA GLY A 617 4.85 -24.82 17.18
C GLY A 617 3.92 -23.68 17.50
N LEU A 618 3.20 -23.87 18.60
CA LEU A 618 2.27 -22.92 19.18
C LEU A 618 2.48 -22.86 20.68
N ALA A 619 2.59 -21.65 21.24
CA ALA A 619 2.56 -21.44 22.67
C ALA A 619 1.34 -20.62 23.09
N LEU A 620 0.79 -20.98 24.25
CA LEU A 620 -0.28 -20.30 24.94
C LEU A 620 0.24 -19.85 26.30
N SER A 621 0.16 -18.55 26.58
CA SER A 621 0.57 -17.99 27.87
C SER A 621 -0.60 -17.35 28.61
N SER A 622 -0.58 -17.44 29.93
CA SER A 622 -1.48 -16.77 30.86
C SER A 622 -1.02 -15.34 31.19
N TYR A 623 -0.37 -14.67 30.23
CA TYR A 623 0.29 -13.40 30.50
C TYR A 623 -0.72 -12.32 30.86
N VAL A 624 -0.48 -11.71 32.01
CA VAL A 624 -1.14 -10.51 32.49
C VAL A 624 -0.05 -9.50 32.72
N ARG A 625 -0.19 -8.35 32.08
CA ARG A 625 0.77 -7.25 32.19
C ARG A 625 0.84 -6.74 33.63
N ASN A 626 2.06 -6.53 34.15
CA ASN A 626 2.28 -5.98 35.50
C ASN A 626 1.75 -4.54 35.63
N SER A 627 2.00 -3.71 34.62
CA SER A 627 1.60 -2.30 34.55
C SER A 627 1.65 -1.81 33.10
N VAL A 628 0.83 -0.83 32.75
CA VAL A 628 0.84 -0.18 31.42
C VAL A 628 2.12 0.63 31.21
N LEU A 629 2.79 1.05 32.29
CA LEU A 629 3.99 1.91 32.26
C LEU A 629 5.30 1.12 32.40
N ALA A 630 5.23 -0.11 32.90
CA ALA A 630 6.37 -1.04 32.99
C ALA A 630 5.98 -2.35 32.31
N TYR A 631 6.35 -2.47 31.04
CA TYR A 631 6.10 -3.66 30.25
C TYR A 631 6.90 -4.82 30.80
N GLY A 632 6.22 -5.89 31.17
CA GLY A 632 6.84 -7.05 31.79
C GLY A 632 5.86 -7.79 32.68
N GLY A 633 6.24 -8.99 33.08
CA GLY A 633 5.40 -9.89 33.86
C GLY A 633 5.88 -11.31 33.84
N ILE A 634 5.32 -12.09 34.76
CA ILE A 634 5.54 -13.52 34.87
C ILE A 634 4.26 -14.20 34.42
N CYS A 635 4.36 -15.18 33.54
CA CYS A 635 3.23 -15.96 33.10
C CYS A 635 3.55 -17.45 33.07
N PHE A 636 2.53 -18.27 33.27
CA PHE A 636 2.60 -19.68 32.92
C PHE A 636 2.31 -19.84 31.44
N TYR A 637 3.07 -20.69 30.78
CA TYR A 637 2.83 -21.02 29.38
C TYR A 637 2.80 -22.53 29.14
N THR A 638 2.14 -22.92 28.07
CA THR A 638 2.14 -24.27 27.52
C THR A 638 2.46 -24.16 26.04
N GLU A 639 3.39 -24.96 25.58
CA GLU A 639 3.96 -24.90 24.24
C GLU A 639 3.96 -26.29 23.63
N ILE A 640 3.45 -26.38 22.41
CA ILE A 640 3.43 -27.60 21.61
C ILE A 640 4.28 -27.35 20.38
N ASN A 641 5.36 -28.12 20.27
CA ASN A 641 6.31 -28.04 19.17
C ASN A 641 6.38 -29.36 18.41
N TYR A 642 6.66 -29.26 17.12
CA TYR A 642 6.95 -30.38 16.25
C TYR A 642 8.32 -30.17 15.60
N THR A 643 9.22 -31.15 15.77
CA THR A 643 10.58 -31.10 15.20
C THR A 643 10.65 -31.88 13.90
N ILE A 644 11.01 -31.23 12.81
CA ILE A 644 11.30 -31.89 11.53
C ILE A 644 12.82 -32.09 11.45
N LEU A 645 13.28 -33.32 11.69
CA LEU A 645 14.69 -33.68 11.59
C LEU A 645 15.17 -33.57 10.14
N LEU A 646 16.26 -32.83 9.92
CA LEU A 646 16.85 -32.62 8.59
C LEU A 646 17.60 -33.85 8.07
N SER A 647 17.88 -34.82 8.93
CA SER A 647 18.60 -36.05 8.58
C SER A 647 17.75 -37.02 7.76
N ASN A 648 16.44 -37.09 7.99
CA ASN A 648 15.54 -38.05 7.34
C ASN A 648 14.19 -37.48 6.90
N PHE A 649 13.83 -36.24 7.28
CA PHE A 649 12.54 -35.60 7.00
C PHE A 649 11.31 -36.47 7.36
N GLU A 650 11.47 -37.38 8.31
CA GLU A 650 10.43 -38.35 8.66
C GLU A 650 9.41 -37.71 9.62
N LEU A 651 8.14 -37.78 9.26
CA LEU A 651 7.03 -37.32 10.10
C LEU A 651 6.67 -38.40 11.12
N SER A 652 7.28 -38.33 12.31
CA SER A 652 6.99 -39.22 13.44
C SER A 652 6.15 -38.51 14.52
N PRO A 653 5.19 -39.19 15.16
CA PRO A 653 4.53 -38.69 16.37
C PRO A 653 5.50 -38.43 17.52
N ASN A 654 6.65 -39.11 17.53
CA ASN A 654 7.69 -38.93 18.55
C ASN A 654 8.41 -37.58 18.46
N ASN A 655 8.25 -36.86 17.35
CA ASN A 655 8.83 -35.53 17.16
C ASN A 655 7.96 -34.41 17.74
N LEU A 656 6.77 -34.75 18.26
CA LEU A 656 5.90 -33.83 18.97
C LEU A 656 6.34 -33.72 20.42
N ASN A 657 6.55 -32.49 20.87
CA ASN A 657 6.95 -32.17 22.22
C ASN A 657 5.96 -31.20 22.85
N LEU A 658 5.62 -31.46 24.11
CA LEU A 658 4.79 -30.59 24.93
C LEU A 658 5.69 -30.09 26.06
N SER A 659 5.87 -28.77 26.14
CA SER A 659 6.55 -28.11 27.24
C SER A 659 5.57 -27.24 28.02
N ILE A 660 5.76 -27.22 29.34
CA ILE A 660 5.01 -26.36 30.25
C ILE A 660 6.05 -25.60 31.07
N GLY A 661 5.83 -24.31 31.27
CA GLY A 661 6.83 -23.48 31.89
C GLY A 661 6.33 -22.18 32.48
N LEU A 662 7.29 -21.48 33.07
CA LEU A 662 7.17 -20.10 33.51
C LEU A 662 7.98 -19.23 32.56
N ASP A 663 7.40 -18.12 32.14
CA ASP A 663 8.01 -17.13 31.24
C ASP A 663 7.96 -15.75 31.91
N MET A 664 9.11 -15.09 31.93
CA MET A 664 9.34 -13.79 32.53
C MET A 664 9.75 -12.83 31.42
N ARG A 665 9.04 -11.71 31.32
CA ARG A 665 9.26 -10.67 30.31
C ARG A 665 9.64 -9.38 31.04
N PHE A 666 10.68 -8.70 30.59
CA PHE A 666 11.25 -7.49 31.19
C PHE A 666 11.36 -6.36 30.18
#